data_AF-A0A2G6T996-F1
#
_entry.id   AF-A0A2G6T996-F1
#
_cell.length_a   1.000
_cell.length_b   1.000
_cell.length_c   1.000
_cell.angle_alpha   90.00
_cell.angle_beta   90.00
_cell.angle_gamma   90.00
#
_symmetry.space_group_name_H-M   'P 1'
#
loop_
_entity.id
_entity.type
_entity.pdbx_description
1 polymer ?
#
loop_
_entity_poly.entity_id
_entity_poly.type
_entity_poly.pdbx_seq_one_letter_code
_entity_poly.pdbx_strand_id
1 'polypeptide(L)'
;MLYMRKIIWTFLLSFCLVSLSFSQTKSIQKGTYSTNIGQMKIKLNLLDDNKFEFVLFSGDYKIKGDSLLFCQNIKTESPFNLEFVKDKNAKKIKIKFSEPHYIPFYIGTQNDSEPVLYQEVAEMKQNIDTNLVDGYIEFEIDRANYLYLVYERPGHESKISKFVLPKDISEVTIKYDVSLFDLFDLEGGFDTKTNELKIYESGRRNDNLVFLYEKDVSADLFPKVIAIENQSILNWKYPGKEDLEDNDLSSDTEISVDSLSSSDFKFKIENNLKMALAAAKAGTSKFLVVAVDSKNPASKADFDTFLKNKELEIGSNVFVNDFLYVFNYYLATAEDEKWLKENKISTTPNLIILNDKGDILATSKSTLLDKKADVNDYYSFNNKLERISAFYTLDKVIKNKKATDADLISGFNNTVNLGEDLESDSVNGNWKLVKINFKNKEVYETWKKLIEAHRKDNQPNRALVETILKEIKNEGFSHQLFNEYRILNDTDFLAIDYLLKHYDAIERMNAEDDETPLFYSSLSSVISGILQQKSSTSQDNIAGKANQKKLIAVCNKMIAAGKGNLEFYKNYFEYLSKESDSSIEDGIYLNEFKTYFTTYLSGNGNVIERLDEIYADGSNFFDDWNSCKEYYSDQANSVAWLVVLKATNSSFIKDAITWSEYSLAVTKNNPYYLDTLAQLYYKDEQKQKAIQTQTLAVKFLNDDIDEKIASEMRETLNKMQKGVY
;
A
#
# COMPACT_ATOMS: atom_id res chain seq x y z
N MET A 1 -60.51 4.09 44.12
CA MET A 1 -59.31 4.94 43.91
C MET A 1 -58.24 4.68 45.00
N LEU A 2 -57.76 3.44 45.09
CA LEU A 2 -56.66 3.02 46.00
C LEU A 2 -56.01 1.69 45.52
N TYR A 3 -56.67 0.97 44.61
CA TYR A 3 -56.13 -0.24 43.97
C TYR A 3 -55.30 0.03 42.70
N MET A 4 -55.53 1.16 42.00
CA MET A 4 -54.75 1.54 40.80
C MET A 4 -53.38 2.19 41.11
N ARG A 5 -53.08 2.48 42.38
CA ARG A 5 -51.81 3.13 42.76
C ARG A 5 -50.70 2.13 43.13
N LYS A 6 -51.02 0.85 43.31
CA LYS A 6 -50.02 -0.20 43.59
C LYS A 6 -49.51 -0.93 42.35
N ILE A 7 -50.30 -1.03 41.29
CA ILE A 7 -49.89 -1.72 40.05
C ILE A 7 -48.90 -0.88 39.23
N ILE A 8 -49.01 0.45 39.25
CA ILE A 8 -48.07 1.36 38.58
C ILE A 8 -46.67 1.34 39.25
N TRP A 9 -46.59 1.07 40.55
CA TRP A 9 -45.31 1.00 41.26
C TRP A 9 -44.58 -0.33 41.09
N THR A 10 -45.30 -1.43 40.83
CA THR A 10 -44.68 -2.74 40.53
C THR A 10 -44.19 -2.81 39.08
N PHE A 11 -44.86 -2.13 38.15
CA PHE A 11 -44.41 -2.02 36.76
C PHE A 11 -43.19 -1.09 36.60
N LEU A 12 -43.07 -0.03 37.41
CA LEU A 12 -41.87 0.82 37.41
C LEU A 12 -40.65 0.14 38.05
N LEU A 13 -40.84 -0.70 39.08
CA LEU A 13 -39.73 -1.40 39.72
C LEU A 13 -39.14 -2.53 38.86
N SER A 14 -39.94 -3.13 37.97
CA SER A 14 -39.43 -4.12 37.01
C SER A 14 -38.68 -3.48 35.83
N PHE A 15 -38.99 -2.22 35.49
CA PHE A 15 -38.23 -1.48 34.45
C PHE A 15 -36.90 -0.90 34.96
N CYS A 16 -36.72 -0.76 36.28
CA CYS A 16 -35.44 -0.32 36.85
C CYS A 16 -34.42 -1.46 37.07
N LEU A 17 -34.83 -2.73 36.95
CA LEU A 17 -33.92 -3.89 37.07
C LEU A 17 -33.41 -4.44 35.73
N VAL A 18 -34.01 -4.04 34.60
CA VAL A 18 -33.51 -4.41 33.26
C VAL A 18 -32.53 -3.35 32.71
N SER A 19 -32.46 -2.17 33.33
CA SER A 19 -31.55 -1.07 32.94
C SER A 19 -30.17 -1.11 33.64
N LEU A 20 -29.86 -2.18 34.38
CA LEU A 20 -28.51 -2.47 34.89
C LEU A 20 -27.87 -3.69 34.22
N SER A 21 -28.38 -4.10 33.06
CA SER A 21 -27.54 -4.75 32.07
C SER A 21 -26.86 -3.67 31.22
N PHE A 22 -26.10 -2.76 31.88
CA PHE A 22 -24.97 -2.21 31.17
C PHE A 22 -24.16 -3.43 30.75
N SER A 23 -24.00 -3.59 29.44
CA SER A 23 -22.88 -4.32 28.88
C SER A 23 -21.70 -4.12 29.81
N GLN A 24 -21.24 -5.18 30.50
CA GLN A 24 -19.91 -5.16 31.07
C GLN A 24 -18.97 -5.18 29.87
N THR A 25 -18.87 -4.05 29.15
CA THR A 25 -17.68 -3.74 28.38
C THR A 25 -16.59 -3.71 29.43
N LYS A 26 -15.80 -4.78 29.51
CA LYS A 26 -14.53 -4.76 30.22
C LYS A 26 -13.83 -3.51 29.72
N SER A 27 -13.66 -2.52 30.58
CA SER A 27 -12.86 -1.34 30.29
C SER A 27 -11.45 -1.60 30.76
N ILE A 28 -10.48 -0.87 30.20
CA ILE A 28 -9.10 -0.90 30.66
C ILE A 28 -9.10 -0.62 32.17
N GLN A 29 -8.50 -1.52 32.95
CA GLN A 29 -8.39 -1.39 34.40
C GLN A 29 -7.06 -0.73 34.76
N LYS A 30 -7.03 0.07 35.82
CA LYS A 30 -5.75 0.55 36.37
C LYS A 30 -5.01 -0.59 37.07
N GLY A 31 -3.69 -0.55 37.04
CA GLY A 31 -2.82 -1.55 37.66
C GLY A 31 -1.77 -2.11 36.72
N THR A 32 -1.15 -3.20 37.15
CA THR A 32 -0.03 -3.82 36.43
C THR A 32 -0.53 -4.78 35.38
N TYR A 33 -0.16 -4.52 34.15
CA TYR A 33 -0.21 -5.48 33.07
C TYR A 33 1.18 -6.04 32.85
N SER A 34 1.25 -7.30 32.45
CA SER A 34 2.51 -7.95 32.17
C SER A 34 2.43 -8.80 30.92
N THR A 35 3.55 -8.83 30.21
CA THR A 35 3.81 -9.74 29.11
C THR A 35 5.17 -10.37 29.32
N ASN A 36 5.44 -11.47 28.62
CA ASN A 36 6.72 -12.14 28.64
C ASN A 36 7.30 -12.09 27.23
N ILE A 37 8.57 -11.71 27.14
CA ILE A 37 9.37 -11.83 25.92
C ILE A 37 10.55 -12.72 26.25
N GLY A 38 10.56 -13.92 25.68
CA GLY A 38 11.42 -15.01 26.12
C GLY A 38 11.30 -15.27 27.64
N GLN A 39 12.40 -15.09 28.38
CA GLN A 39 12.43 -15.24 29.85
C GLN A 39 12.29 -13.89 30.61
N MET A 40 12.16 -12.76 29.91
CA MET A 40 11.98 -11.45 30.53
C MET A 40 10.50 -11.16 30.74
N LYS A 41 10.14 -10.88 32.00
CA LYS A 41 8.83 -10.32 32.33
C LYS A 41 8.87 -8.80 32.19
N ILE A 42 8.05 -8.28 31.30
CA ILE A 42 7.87 -6.84 31.09
C ILE A 42 6.61 -6.43 31.82
N LYS A 43 6.62 -5.26 32.44
CA LYS A 43 5.44 -4.70 33.10
C LYS A 43 5.07 -3.34 32.52
N LEU A 44 3.78 -3.16 32.28
CA LEU A 44 3.16 -1.88 31.99
C LEU A 44 2.24 -1.54 33.18
N ASN A 45 2.62 -0.54 33.96
CA ASN A 45 1.80 -0.05 35.06
C ASN A 45 0.94 1.11 34.54
N LEU A 46 -0.38 0.95 34.56
CA LEU A 46 -1.31 2.06 34.33
C LEU A 46 -1.65 2.71 35.67
N LEU A 47 -1.18 3.94 35.86
CA LEU A 47 -1.27 4.71 37.10
C LEU A 47 -2.43 5.72 37.05
N ASP A 48 -2.58 6.48 38.15
CA ASP A 48 -3.50 7.61 38.20
C ASP A 48 -3.04 8.78 37.30
N ASP A 49 -3.95 9.71 37.02
CA ASP A 49 -3.73 10.91 36.21
C ASP A 49 -3.22 10.63 34.78
N ASN A 50 -3.66 9.54 34.15
CA ASN A 50 -3.22 9.11 32.81
C ASN A 50 -1.70 8.92 32.69
N LYS A 51 -1.02 8.59 33.80
CA LYS A 51 0.41 8.26 33.82
C LYS A 51 0.59 6.76 33.60
N PHE A 52 1.73 6.40 33.04
CA PHE A 52 2.14 5.01 32.89
C PHE A 52 3.61 4.84 33.25
N GLU A 53 3.98 3.63 33.66
CA GLU A 53 5.37 3.20 33.77
C GLU A 53 5.58 1.95 32.93
N PHE A 54 6.64 1.97 32.13
CA PHE A 54 7.06 0.82 31.33
C PHE A 54 8.34 0.25 31.95
N VAL A 55 8.25 -0.93 32.57
CA VAL A 55 9.34 -1.56 33.32
C VAL A 55 9.94 -2.70 32.50
N LEU A 56 11.07 -2.40 31.86
CA LEU A 56 11.85 -3.34 31.04
C LEU A 56 12.86 -4.15 31.87
N PHE A 57 13.48 -3.51 32.87
CA PHE A 57 14.48 -4.15 33.73
C PHE A 57 14.05 -4.05 35.19
N SER A 58 14.07 -5.18 35.89
CA SER A 58 13.93 -5.25 37.34
C SER A 58 14.81 -6.37 37.86
N GLY A 59 15.46 -6.17 39.01
CA GLY A 59 16.40 -7.15 39.55
C GLY A 59 17.13 -6.66 40.79
N ASP A 60 17.98 -7.55 41.32
CA ASP A 60 18.82 -7.23 42.47
C ASP A 60 19.96 -6.28 42.07
N TYR A 61 20.57 -5.61 43.04
CA TYR A 61 21.82 -4.88 42.81
C TYR A 61 22.81 -5.17 43.93
N LYS A 62 24.09 -4.94 43.64
CA LYS A 62 25.20 -5.06 44.58
C LYS A 62 25.92 -3.73 44.67
N ILE A 63 26.29 -3.32 45.88
CA ILE A 63 27.13 -2.13 46.10
C ILE A 63 28.58 -2.60 46.13
N LYS A 64 29.44 -1.98 45.32
CA LYS A 64 30.89 -2.22 45.31
C LYS A 64 31.61 -0.87 45.37
N GLY A 65 32.03 -0.48 46.57
CA GLY A 65 32.56 0.87 46.82
C GLY A 65 31.48 1.92 46.57
N ASP A 66 31.81 2.94 45.79
CA ASP A 66 30.88 4.01 45.40
C ASP A 66 30.04 3.66 44.16
N SER A 67 30.05 2.40 43.72
CA SER A 67 29.37 1.94 42.50
C SER A 67 28.23 0.95 42.80
N LEU A 68 27.16 1.04 42.00
CA LEU A 68 26.05 0.08 41.96
C LEU A 68 26.24 -0.87 40.77
N LEU A 69 26.14 -2.17 41.02
CA LEU A 69 26.12 -3.22 40.01
C LEU A 69 24.73 -3.86 40.00
N PHE A 70 23.93 -3.59 38.99
CA PHE A 70 22.63 -4.23 38.79
C PHE A 70 22.83 -5.67 38.29
N CYS A 71 22.27 -6.64 39.02
CA CYS A 71 22.35 -8.06 38.73
C CYS A 71 21.06 -8.49 38.01
N GLN A 72 21.18 -8.86 36.73
CA GLN A 72 20.08 -9.51 36.02
C GLN A 72 20.11 -11.00 36.38
N ASN A 73 19.05 -11.51 37.01
CA ASN A 73 18.94 -12.93 37.39
C ASN A 73 18.58 -13.83 36.19
N ILE A 74 18.33 -13.26 35.02
CA ILE A 74 18.00 -13.97 33.78
C ILE A 74 18.75 -13.29 32.64
N LYS A 75 19.77 -13.97 32.10
CA LYS A 75 20.29 -13.62 30.77
C LYS A 75 19.24 -14.11 29.77
N THR A 76 18.77 -13.26 28.87
CA THR A 76 17.98 -13.68 27.71
C THR A 76 18.83 -14.66 26.90
N GLU A 77 18.58 -15.95 27.12
CA GLU A 77 19.46 -16.99 26.60
C GLU A 77 19.19 -17.25 25.10
N SER A 78 17.94 -17.15 24.63
CA SER A 78 17.55 -17.35 23.22
C SER A 78 16.57 -16.27 22.76
N PRO A 79 16.72 -15.69 21.54
CA PRO A 79 15.70 -14.82 20.94
C PRO A 79 14.54 -15.61 20.29
N PHE A 80 14.59 -16.94 20.33
CA PHE A 80 13.60 -17.83 19.74
C PHE A 80 12.71 -18.48 20.80
N ASN A 81 11.41 -18.52 20.53
CA ASN A 81 10.40 -19.25 21.30
C ASN A 81 9.87 -20.43 20.47
N LEU A 82 9.88 -21.63 21.06
CA LEU A 82 9.49 -22.86 20.36
C LEU A 82 8.29 -23.55 21.03
N GLU A 83 7.39 -24.06 20.21
CA GLU A 83 6.31 -24.95 20.60
C GLU A 83 6.43 -26.30 19.88
N PHE A 84 6.26 -27.39 20.63
CA PHE A 84 6.45 -28.76 20.14
C PHE A 84 5.14 -29.51 20.08
N VAL A 85 4.82 -30.11 18.92
CA VAL A 85 3.73 -31.08 18.77
C VAL A 85 4.33 -32.48 18.61
N LYS A 86 3.73 -33.48 19.25
CA LYS A 86 4.23 -34.85 19.25
C LYS A 86 3.31 -35.78 18.45
N ASP A 87 3.88 -36.52 17.52
CA ASP A 87 3.27 -37.67 16.87
C ASP A 87 4.36 -38.72 16.53
N LYS A 88 4.19 -39.92 17.10
CA LYS A 88 5.13 -41.03 16.95
C LYS A 88 5.14 -41.62 15.53
N ASN A 89 4.13 -41.32 14.72
CA ASN A 89 3.98 -41.87 13.37
C ASN A 89 4.57 -40.97 12.27
N ALA A 90 4.94 -39.73 12.60
CA ALA A 90 5.47 -38.79 11.62
C ALA A 90 6.86 -39.23 11.14
N LYS A 91 7.09 -39.25 9.82
CA LYS A 91 8.40 -39.62 9.25
C LYS A 91 9.36 -38.44 9.16
N LYS A 92 8.83 -37.23 9.04
CA LYS A 92 9.53 -35.95 9.00
C LYS A 92 9.01 -35.02 10.09
N ILE A 93 9.69 -33.90 10.31
CA ILE A 93 9.28 -32.86 11.25
C ILE A 93 8.80 -31.65 10.43
N LYS A 94 7.55 -31.25 10.63
CA LYS A 94 7.02 -30.01 10.06
C LYS A 94 7.54 -28.82 10.85
N ILE A 95 8.08 -27.82 10.18
CA ILE A 95 8.52 -26.57 10.78
C ILE A 95 7.54 -25.46 10.36
N LYS A 96 7.08 -24.68 11.33
CA LYS A 96 6.32 -23.44 11.12
C LYS A 96 7.15 -22.29 11.66
N PHE A 97 7.73 -21.47 10.79
CA PHE A 97 8.60 -20.36 11.18
C PHE A 97 7.88 -19.02 10.97
N SER A 98 7.71 -18.21 12.01
CA SER A 98 7.07 -16.88 11.88
C SER A 98 7.91 -15.99 10.97
N GLU A 99 7.32 -15.45 9.90
CA GLU A 99 8.08 -14.75 8.86
C GLU A 99 8.84 -13.54 9.41
N PRO A 100 10.17 -13.49 9.28
CA PRO A 100 10.93 -12.30 9.63
C PRO A 100 11.05 -11.37 8.43
N HIS A 101 10.66 -10.11 8.59
CA HIS A 101 10.98 -9.08 7.62
C HIS A 101 12.41 -8.55 7.86
N TYR A 102 13.21 -8.51 6.80
CA TYR A 102 14.48 -7.76 6.69
C TYR A 102 15.77 -8.33 7.31
N ILE A 103 15.84 -9.58 7.84
CA ILE A 103 17.09 -10.11 8.46
C ILE A 103 17.32 -11.60 8.13
N PRO A 104 18.57 -12.07 7.87
CA PRO A 104 18.85 -13.47 7.55
C PRO A 104 18.74 -14.41 8.75
N PHE A 105 17.96 -15.49 8.58
CA PHE A 105 17.79 -16.57 9.56
C PHE A 105 18.27 -17.89 8.98
N TYR A 106 18.90 -18.71 9.82
CA TYR A 106 19.35 -20.05 9.43
C TYR A 106 18.84 -21.11 10.39
N ILE A 107 18.58 -22.28 9.82
CA ILE A 107 18.25 -23.49 10.56
C ILE A 107 19.36 -24.50 10.36
N GLY A 108 19.88 -25.00 11.48
CA GLY A 108 20.85 -26.09 11.52
C GLY A 108 20.24 -27.37 12.06
N THR A 109 20.52 -28.51 11.43
CA THR A 109 20.15 -29.83 11.97
C THR A 109 21.39 -30.66 12.28
N GLN A 110 21.32 -31.46 13.34
CA GLN A 110 22.41 -32.35 13.74
C GLN A 110 21.86 -33.68 14.26
N ASN A 111 22.39 -34.78 13.72
CA ASN A 111 22.21 -36.12 14.28
C ASN A 111 23.45 -36.53 15.08
N ASP A 112 23.24 -36.95 16.32
CA ASP A 112 24.28 -37.37 17.26
C ASP A 112 25.54 -36.47 17.24
N SER A 113 26.69 -36.97 16.75
CA SER A 113 27.98 -36.24 16.69
C SER A 113 28.36 -35.79 15.27
N GLU A 114 27.42 -35.82 14.33
CA GLU A 114 27.67 -35.36 12.95
C GLU A 114 27.83 -33.81 12.89
N PRO A 115 28.47 -33.27 11.85
CA PRO A 115 28.51 -31.82 11.63
C PRO A 115 27.11 -31.22 11.53
N VAL A 116 26.93 -29.99 12.03
CA VAL A 116 25.67 -29.27 11.87
C VAL A 116 25.50 -28.85 10.42
N LEU A 117 24.36 -29.19 9.81
CA LEU A 117 24.00 -28.80 8.45
C LEU A 117 23.08 -27.58 8.52
N TYR A 118 23.59 -26.41 8.13
CA TYR A 118 22.83 -25.16 8.11
C TYR A 118 22.25 -24.90 6.73
N GLN A 119 21.06 -24.29 6.72
CA GLN A 119 20.40 -23.78 5.53
C GLN A 119 19.70 -22.46 5.85
N GLU A 120 19.72 -21.52 4.91
CA GLU A 120 19.02 -20.25 5.04
C GLU A 120 17.50 -20.43 4.88
N VAL A 121 16.72 -19.81 5.77
CA VAL A 121 15.26 -19.90 5.74
C VAL A 121 14.67 -19.30 4.45
N ALA A 122 15.29 -18.26 3.89
CA ALA A 122 14.86 -17.63 2.65
C ALA A 122 15.00 -18.55 1.42
N GLU A 123 16.08 -19.34 1.34
CA GLU A 123 16.26 -20.32 0.25
C GLU A 123 15.27 -21.48 0.35
N MET A 124 14.88 -21.85 1.57
CA MET A 124 13.82 -22.84 1.78
C MET A 124 12.47 -22.33 1.29
N LYS A 125 12.20 -21.01 1.39
CA LYS A 125 10.99 -20.38 0.85
C LYS A 125 10.93 -20.43 -0.68
N GLN A 126 12.03 -20.19 -1.39
CA GLN A 126 12.04 -20.14 -2.86
C GLN A 126 11.77 -21.50 -3.53
N ASN A 127 11.99 -22.61 -2.81
CA ASN A 127 11.86 -23.97 -3.33
C ASN A 127 10.53 -24.66 -2.96
N ILE A 128 9.60 -23.94 -2.32
CA ILE A 128 8.32 -24.48 -1.85
C ILE A 128 7.19 -23.64 -2.42
N ASP A 129 6.17 -24.31 -2.98
CA ASP A 129 4.91 -23.72 -3.43
C ASP A 129 4.05 -23.33 -2.21
N THR A 130 4.51 -22.36 -1.42
CA THR A 130 3.82 -21.92 -0.21
C THR A 130 2.88 -20.77 -0.49
N ASN A 131 1.58 -21.05 -0.46
CA ASN A 131 0.62 -20.07 0.04
C ASN A 131 1.01 -19.70 1.48
N LEU A 132 1.15 -18.40 1.77
CA LEU A 132 1.25 -17.90 3.15
C LEU A 132 -0.05 -18.22 3.88
N VAL A 133 -0.07 -19.27 4.68
CA VAL A 133 -1.19 -19.59 5.57
C VAL A 133 -0.84 -19.02 6.94
N ASP A 134 -1.60 -18.02 7.39
CA ASP A 134 -1.53 -17.46 8.75
C ASP A 134 -0.17 -16.85 9.17
N GLY A 135 0.65 -16.32 8.24
CA GLY A 135 1.88 -15.56 8.56
C GLY A 135 3.11 -16.40 8.94
N TYR A 136 3.10 -17.71 8.61
CA TYR A 136 4.24 -18.61 8.81
C TYR A 136 4.79 -19.12 7.49
N ILE A 137 6.12 -19.34 7.44
CA ILE A 137 6.79 -20.16 6.43
C ILE A 137 6.74 -21.61 6.92
N GLU A 138 6.16 -22.50 6.10
CA GLU A 138 6.05 -23.92 6.42
C GLU A 138 6.95 -24.77 5.54
N PHE A 139 7.71 -25.69 6.14
CA PHE A 139 8.54 -26.67 5.43
C PHE A 139 8.76 -27.93 6.26
N GLU A 140 9.28 -29.00 5.64
CA GLU A 140 9.60 -30.24 6.33
C GLU A 140 11.11 -30.48 6.40
N ILE A 141 11.61 -30.88 7.57
CA ILE A 141 12.98 -31.36 7.75
C ILE A 141 13.00 -32.85 8.09
N ASP A 142 14.11 -33.51 7.77
CA ASP A 142 14.37 -34.87 8.23
C ASP A 142 14.51 -34.92 9.76
N ARG A 143 14.34 -36.13 10.32
CA ARG A 143 14.50 -36.36 11.75
C ARG A 143 15.92 -36.01 12.20
N ALA A 144 16.03 -35.14 13.21
CA ALA A 144 17.29 -34.70 13.80
C ALA A 144 17.28 -34.87 15.34
N ASN A 145 18.44 -35.09 15.96
CA ASN A 145 18.58 -35.07 17.43
C ASN A 145 18.54 -33.64 17.99
N TYR A 146 19.08 -32.68 17.24
CA TYR A 146 19.19 -31.28 17.65
C TYR A 146 18.78 -30.33 16.53
N LEU A 147 18.18 -29.21 16.94
CA LEU A 147 17.81 -28.07 16.11
C LEU A 147 18.63 -26.86 16.54
N TYR A 148 19.27 -26.20 15.59
CA TYR A 148 19.99 -24.95 15.78
C TYR A 148 19.22 -23.83 15.07
N LEU A 149 18.95 -22.74 15.78
CA LEU A 149 18.37 -21.53 15.21
C LEU A 149 19.39 -20.42 15.28
N VAL A 150 19.61 -19.75 14.15
CA VAL A 150 20.60 -18.67 14.05
C VAL A 150 19.92 -17.40 13.60
N TYR A 151 20.15 -16.37 14.39
CA TYR A 151 19.87 -14.99 14.06
C TYR A 151 21.19 -14.32 13.70
N GLU A 152 21.43 -14.11 12.42
CA GLU A 152 22.66 -13.51 11.94
C GLU A 152 22.59 -11.99 11.98
N ARG A 153 23.65 -11.37 12.49
CA ARG A 153 23.88 -9.92 12.40
C ARG A 153 25.25 -9.68 11.77
N PRO A 154 25.33 -9.31 10.48
CA PRO A 154 26.59 -8.92 9.86
C PRO A 154 27.27 -7.78 10.65
N GLY A 155 28.60 -7.82 10.78
CA GLY A 155 29.37 -6.86 11.59
C GLY A 155 29.20 -6.95 13.11
N HIS A 156 28.30 -7.82 13.62
CA HIS A 156 27.98 -7.95 15.03
C HIS A 156 27.94 -9.42 15.51
N GLU A 157 27.69 -9.63 16.80
CA GLU A 157 27.51 -10.98 17.35
C GLU A 157 26.19 -11.61 16.89
N SER A 158 26.29 -12.61 16.02
CA SER A 158 25.18 -13.48 15.66
C SER A 158 24.77 -14.35 16.86
N LYS A 159 23.46 -14.57 17.04
CA LYS A 159 22.92 -15.36 18.15
C LYS A 159 22.51 -16.74 17.68
N ILE A 160 23.01 -17.77 18.35
CA ILE A 160 22.79 -19.17 17.99
C ILE A 160 22.18 -19.88 19.19
N SER A 161 21.06 -20.56 18.99
CA SER A 161 20.35 -21.29 20.03
C SER A 161 20.15 -22.75 19.63
N LYS A 162 20.60 -23.67 20.49
CA LYS A 162 20.50 -25.12 20.29
C LYS A 162 19.37 -25.72 21.11
N PHE A 163 18.53 -26.53 20.48
CA PHE A 163 17.40 -27.21 21.10
C PHE A 163 17.49 -28.72 20.92
N VAL A 164 17.03 -29.48 21.92
CA VAL A 164 16.88 -30.93 21.81
C VAL A 164 15.54 -31.24 21.18
N LEU A 165 15.54 -32.06 20.13
CA LEU A 165 14.32 -32.55 19.49
C LEU A 165 13.91 -33.90 20.11
N PRO A 166 12.71 -34.02 20.72
CA PRO A 166 12.20 -35.29 21.19
C PRO A 166 12.02 -36.31 20.06
N LYS A 167 12.26 -37.60 20.32
CA LYS A 167 12.10 -38.67 19.30
C LYS A 167 10.67 -38.79 18.74
N ASP A 168 9.69 -38.32 19.50
CA ASP A 168 8.27 -38.35 19.15
C ASP A 168 7.74 -37.00 18.62
N ILE A 169 8.61 -36.03 18.33
CA ILE A 169 8.19 -34.73 17.77
C ILE A 169 7.56 -34.91 16.38
N SER A 170 6.65 -34.06 15.94
CA SER A 170 6.12 -34.08 14.57
C SER A 170 6.02 -32.70 13.96
N GLU A 171 5.86 -31.68 14.80
CA GLU A 171 5.86 -30.29 14.39
C GLU A 171 6.61 -29.42 15.40
N VAL A 172 7.33 -28.42 14.88
CA VAL A 172 7.97 -27.36 15.67
C VAL A 172 7.50 -26.02 15.13
N THR A 173 6.83 -25.24 15.97
CA THR A 173 6.51 -23.84 15.69
C THR A 173 7.60 -22.96 16.30
N ILE A 174 8.16 -22.07 15.50
CA ILE A 174 9.25 -21.16 15.85
C ILE A 174 8.73 -19.75 15.72
N LYS A 175 8.82 -19.00 16.83
CA LYS A 175 8.54 -17.57 16.89
C LYS A 175 9.83 -16.82 17.20
N TYR A 176 10.04 -15.70 16.54
CA TYR A 176 11.15 -14.79 16.78
C TYR A 176 10.62 -13.48 17.38
N ASP A 177 11.12 -13.12 18.56
CA ASP A 177 10.74 -11.86 19.21
C ASP A 177 11.79 -10.78 18.85
N VAL A 178 11.39 -9.79 18.05
CA VAL A 178 12.24 -8.61 17.78
C VAL A 178 12.52 -7.89 19.10
N SER A 179 13.78 -7.51 19.30
CA SER A 179 14.22 -6.80 20.49
C SER A 179 13.44 -5.51 20.73
N LEU A 180 12.88 -5.37 21.94
CA LEU A 180 12.13 -4.22 22.49
C LEU A 180 12.78 -2.82 22.36
N PHE A 181 13.98 -2.72 21.83
CA PHE A 181 14.80 -1.51 21.89
C PHE A 181 14.56 -0.52 20.73
N ASP A 182 13.77 -0.90 19.72
CA ASP A 182 13.50 -0.07 18.54
C ASP A 182 12.12 0.60 18.53
N LEU A 183 11.31 0.43 19.59
CA LEU A 183 9.98 1.01 19.68
C LEU A 183 10.04 2.51 20.03
N PHE A 184 10.01 3.36 19.01
CA PHE A 184 9.68 4.78 19.15
C PHE A 184 8.26 5.02 18.62
N ASP A 185 7.46 5.82 19.33
CA ASP A 185 6.03 6.08 19.07
C ASP A 185 5.09 4.88 19.25
N LEU A 186 4.74 4.60 20.51
CA LEU A 186 3.82 3.53 20.92
C LEU A 186 2.35 3.93 20.86
N GLU A 187 1.54 3.12 20.20
CA GLU A 187 0.08 3.11 20.29
C GLU A 187 -0.43 1.85 20.99
N GLY A 188 -1.66 1.91 21.52
CA GLY A 188 -2.25 0.80 22.24
C GLY A 188 -3.75 0.62 21.98
N GLY A 189 -4.17 -0.62 21.78
CA GLY A 189 -5.57 -1.02 21.64
C GLY A 189 -5.96 -2.03 22.72
N PHE A 190 -7.13 -1.84 23.34
CA PHE A 190 -7.65 -2.79 24.32
C PHE A 190 -8.76 -3.66 23.72
N ASP A 191 -8.54 -4.97 23.73
CA ASP A 191 -9.51 -5.95 23.26
C ASP A 191 -10.46 -6.32 24.40
N THR A 192 -11.68 -5.79 24.32
CA THR A 192 -12.73 -6.01 25.32
C THR A 192 -13.23 -7.46 25.37
N LYS A 193 -13.01 -8.26 24.32
CA LYS A 193 -13.41 -9.68 24.27
C LYS A 193 -12.40 -10.55 24.99
N THR A 194 -11.11 -10.34 24.74
CA THR A 194 -10.03 -11.17 25.28
C THR A 194 -9.43 -10.63 26.58
N ASN A 195 -9.74 -9.38 26.98
CA ASN A 195 -9.14 -8.67 28.12
C ASN A 195 -7.64 -8.39 27.94
N GLU A 196 -7.21 -8.26 26.68
CA GLU A 196 -5.82 -8.07 26.29
C GLU A 196 -5.55 -6.59 25.99
N LEU A 197 -4.43 -6.08 26.48
CA LEU A 197 -3.92 -4.77 26.09
C LEU A 197 -2.81 -4.98 25.06
N LYS A 198 -3.05 -4.58 23.81
CA LYS A 198 -2.12 -4.75 22.69
C LYS A 198 -1.37 -3.45 22.47
N ILE A 199 -0.05 -3.48 22.58
CA ILE A 199 0.84 -2.32 22.38
C ILE A 199 1.64 -2.52 21.09
N TYR A 200 1.70 -1.53 20.21
CA TYR A 200 2.33 -1.60 18.90
C TYR A 200 2.97 -0.27 18.48
N GLU A 201 3.86 -0.29 17.49
CA GLU A 201 4.44 0.92 16.88
C GLU A 201 3.40 1.65 16.02
N SER A 202 3.40 2.98 16.05
CA SER A 202 2.46 3.82 15.28
C SER A 202 2.51 3.46 13.79
N GLY A 203 1.36 3.03 13.23
CA GLY A 203 1.27 2.58 11.84
C GLY A 203 1.44 1.06 11.61
N ARG A 204 1.82 0.28 12.64
CA ARG A 204 2.07 -1.18 12.54
C ARG A 204 1.18 -2.01 13.48
N ARG A 205 -0.14 -1.97 13.27
CA ARG A 205 -1.12 -2.66 14.15
C ARG A 205 -1.00 -4.20 14.22
N ASN A 206 -0.40 -4.82 13.20
CA ASN A 206 -0.32 -6.28 13.09
C ASN A 206 0.81 -6.89 13.94
N ASP A 207 1.85 -6.11 14.25
CA ASP A 207 2.97 -6.52 15.09
C ASP A 207 2.79 -5.94 16.50
N ASN A 208 2.07 -6.65 17.37
CA ASN A 208 1.73 -6.14 18.70
C ASN A 208 2.22 -7.03 19.85
N LEU A 209 2.60 -6.37 20.94
CA LEU A 209 2.87 -7.00 22.22
C LEU A 209 1.57 -7.11 23.03
N VAL A 210 1.20 -8.32 23.39
CA VAL A 210 -0.02 -8.61 24.15
C VAL A 210 0.29 -8.60 25.65
N PHE A 211 -0.30 -7.66 26.37
CA PHE A 211 -0.21 -7.51 27.81
C PHE A 211 -1.48 -8.02 28.50
N LEU A 212 -1.31 -8.86 29.51
CA LEU A 212 -2.38 -9.38 30.34
C LEU A 212 -2.34 -8.74 31.73
N TYR A 213 -3.51 -8.51 32.32
CA TYR A 213 -3.58 -7.98 33.68
C TYR A 213 -2.95 -8.97 34.65
N GLU A 214 -2.05 -8.53 35.55
CA GLU A 214 -1.17 -9.43 36.33
C GLU A 214 -1.93 -10.45 37.19
N LYS A 215 -3.20 -10.17 37.55
CA LYS A 215 -4.08 -11.08 38.29
C LYS A 215 -4.67 -12.21 37.45
N ASP A 216 -4.66 -12.05 36.12
CA ASP A 216 -5.20 -13.00 35.14
C ASP A 216 -4.10 -13.87 34.50
N VAL A 217 -2.84 -13.64 34.88
CA VAL A 217 -1.67 -14.38 34.37
C VAL A 217 -1.62 -15.77 35.03
N SER A 218 -1.97 -16.81 34.27
CA SER A 218 -1.71 -18.21 34.64
C SER A 218 -0.20 -18.48 34.73
N ALA A 219 0.22 -19.36 35.64
CA ALA A 219 1.62 -19.77 35.84
C ALA A 219 2.24 -20.53 34.64
N ASP A 220 1.47 -20.81 33.60
CA ASP A 220 1.88 -21.59 32.42
C ASP A 220 2.55 -20.79 31.28
N LEU A 221 2.96 -19.54 31.52
CA LEU A 221 3.57 -18.67 30.49
C LEU A 221 5.10 -18.76 30.39
N PHE A 222 5.71 -19.83 30.91
CA PHE A 222 7.11 -20.12 30.63
C PHE A 222 7.23 -20.84 29.29
N PRO A 223 8.22 -20.50 28.43
CA PRO A 223 8.47 -21.28 27.22
C PRO A 223 8.68 -22.75 27.61
N LYS A 224 7.84 -23.64 27.08
CA LYS A 224 7.89 -25.09 27.37
C LYS A 224 9.18 -25.75 26.87
N VAL A 225 9.91 -25.07 25.97
CA VAL A 225 11.12 -25.57 25.32
C VAL A 225 12.25 -24.60 25.62
N ILE A 226 13.30 -25.11 26.25
CA ILE A 226 14.48 -24.33 26.66
C ILE A 226 15.64 -24.71 25.74
N ALA A 227 16.37 -23.70 25.25
CA ALA A 227 17.62 -23.92 24.55
C ALA A 227 18.65 -24.54 25.50
N ILE A 228 19.28 -25.63 25.11
CA ILE A 228 20.31 -26.31 25.91
C ILE A 228 21.68 -25.66 25.80
N GLU A 229 21.88 -24.83 24.78
CA GLU A 229 23.11 -24.09 24.55
C GLU A 229 22.78 -22.82 23.77
N ASN A 230 23.40 -21.71 24.15
CA ASN A 230 23.30 -20.45 23.43
C ASN A 230 24.68 -19.85 23.25
N GLN A 231 24.96 -19.39 22.03
CA GLN A 231 26.24 -18.80 21.66
C GLN A 231 26.03 -17.43 21.03
N SER A 232 27.02 -16.57 21.21
CA SER A 232 27.12 -15.26 20.54
C SER A 232 28.45 -15.24 19.81
N ILE A 233 28.41 -15.20 18.48
CA ILE A 233 29.60 -15.34 17.64
C ILE A 233 29.66 -14.15 16.69
N LEU A 234 30.72 -13.36 16.80
CA LEU A 234 31.05 -12.31 15.83
C LEU A 234 31.47 -12.95 14.51
N ASN A 235 30.91 -12.48 13.39
CA ASN A 235 31.20 -12.97 12.03
C ASN A 235 31.02 -14.49 11.90
N TRP A 236 29.84 -14.98 12.31
CA TRP A 236 29.53 -16.41 12.31
C TRP A 236 29.61 -17.02 10.90
N LYS A 237 30.41 -18.08 10.75
CA LYS A 237 30.61 -18.82 9.49
C LYS A 237 30.23 -20.30 9.65
N TYR A 238 29.78 -20.92 8.55
CA TYR A 238 29.61 -22.38 8.45
C TYR A 238 30.05 -22.89 7.07
N PRO A 239 30.40 -24.19 6.93
CA PRO A 239 30.82 -24.75 5.63
C PRO A 239 29.71 -24.63 4.57
N GLY A 240 30.02 -24.01 3.43
CA GLY A 240 29.07 -23.81 2.32
C GLY A 240 28.33 -22.46 2.34
N LYS A 241 28.56 -21.62 3.35
CA LYS A 241 28.05 -20.24 3.40
C LYS A 241 28.86 -19.34 2.47
N GLU A 242 28.20 -18.62 1.56
CA GLU A 242 28.83 -17.52 0.82
C GLU A 242 29.13 -16.36 1.78
N ASP A 243 30.28 -15.70 1.62
CA ASP A 243 30.59 -14.53 2.45
C ASP A 243 29.57 -13.42 2.10
N LEU A 244 28.74 -13.04 3.06
CA LEU A 244 27.82 -11.91 2.91
C LEU A 244 28.64 -10.65 2.64
N GLU A 245 28.48 -10.05 1.46
CA GLU A 245 28.97 -8.71 1.20
C GLU A 245 28.26 -7.75 2.17
N ASP A 246 29.05 -6.96 2.92
CA ASP A 246 28.60 -6.00 3.94
C ASP A 246 27.64 -4.97 3.31
N ASN A 247 26.35 -5.31 3.26
CA ASN A 247 25.26 -4.39 2.97
C ASN A 247 24.79 -3.73 4.27
N ASP A 248 25.57 -2.73 4.65
CA ASP A 248 25.23 -1.45 5.28
C ASP A 248 24.65 -1.41 6.71
N LEU A 249 24.93 -0.27 7.36
CA LEU A 249 24.41 0.27 8.63
C LEU A 249 25.18 -0.05 9.91
N SER A 250 26.39 0.50 10.04
CA SER A 250 26.70 1.22 11.29
C SER A 250 27.72 2.35 11.07
N SER A 251 27.29 3.54 11.45
CA SER A 251 28.11 4.74 11.59
C SER A 251 29.19 4.55 12.66
N ASP A 252 30.34 5.15 12.39
CA ASP A 252 31.54 5.29 13.23
C ASP A 252 32.44 4.05 13.35
N THR A 253 33.37 3.90 12.40
CA THR A 253 34.77 3.59 12.74
C THR A 253 35.72 3.90 11.57
N GLU A 254 36.88 4.45 11.88
CA GLU A 254 37.99 4.70 10.95
C GLU A 254 38.44 3.38 10.30
N ILE A 255 38.20 3.20 9.01
CA ILE A 255 38.65 2.03 8.25
C ILE A 255 40.11 2.22 7.85
N SER A 256 40.96 1.29 8.28
CA SER A 256 42.34 1.17 7.80
C SER A 256 42.35 0.81 6.32
N VAL A 257 43.01 1.66 5.54
CA VAL A 257 43.23 1.53 4.10
C VAL A 257 44.16 0.35 3.83
N ASP A 258 43.61 -0.81 3.50
CA ASP A 258 44.27 -1.75 2.59
C ASP A 258 43.29 -2.86 2.22
N SER A 259 43.07 -3.05 0.91
CA SER A 259 42.42 -4.20 0.25
C SER A 259 40.93 -4.16 -0.15
N LEU A 260 40.43 -3.03 -0.67
CA LEU A 260 39.31 -3.04 -1.63
C LEU A 260 39.80 -2.51 -2.98
N SER A 261 39.62 -3.28 -4.05
CA SER A 261 39.93 -2.87 -5.41
C SER A 261 38.90 -1.81 -5.85
N SER A 262 39.18 -0.56 -5.49
CA SER A 262 38.40 0.62 -5.86
C SER A 262 38.35 0.78 -7.37
N SER A 263 37.18 1.05 -7.93
CA SER A 263 37.09 1.57 -9.28
C SER A 263 37.76 2.96 -9.34
N ASP A 264 38.54 3.24 -10.38
CA ASP A 264 39.25 4.52 -10.59
C ASP A 264 38.29 5.65 -11.00
N PHE A 265 37.17 5.82 -10.28
CA PHE A 265 36.22 6.88 -10.57
C PHE A 265 36.86 8.25 -10.34
N LYS A 266 36.69 9.15 -11.31
CA LYS A 266 37.19 10.53 -11.26
C LYS A 266 36.16 11.52 -11.76
N PHE A 267 35.94 12.59 -11.01
CA PHE A 267 35.14 13.70 -11.51
C PHE A 267 35.92 14.46 -12.57
N LYS A 268 35.26 14.72 -13.70
CA LYS A 268 35.76 15.66 -14.69
C LYS A 268 35.41 17.08 -14.25
N ILE A 269 36.42 17.84 -13.82
CA ILE A 269 36.25 19.26 -13.47
C ILE A 269 36.55 20.11 -14.70
N GLU A 270 35.56 20.90 -15.11
CA GLU A 270 35.65 21.74 -16.30
C GLU A 270 36.35 23.08 -16.00
N ASN A 271 36.98 23.66 -17.03
CA ASN A 271 37.82 24.84 -16.88
C ASN A 271 37.05 26.15 -16.67
N ASN A 272 35.76 26.18 -17.00
CA ASN A 272 34.91 27.36 -16.83
C ASN A 272 33.44 26.94 -16.62
N LEU A 273 32.63 27.86 -16.07
CA LEU A 273 31.23 27.62 -15.75
C LEU A 273 30.39 27.18 -16.97
N LYS A 274 30.68 27.73 -18.16
CA LYS A 274 29.97 27.37 -19.38
C LYS A 274 30.19 25.90 -19.77
N MET A 275 31.43 25.42 -19.66
CA MET A 275 31.76 24.01 -19.90
C MET A 275 31.20 23.10 -18.80
N ALA A 276 31.26 23.52 -17.54
CA ALA A 276 30.67 22.80 -16.42
C ALA A 276 29.16 22.60 -16.60
N LEU A 277 28.45 23.65 -17.04
CA LEU A 277 27.03 23.56 -17.31
C LEU A 277 26.72 22.67 -18.53
N ALA A 278 27.51 22.75 -19.59
CA ALA A 278 27.37 21.86 -20.74
C ALA A 278 27.58 20.39 -20.36
N ALA A 279 28.53 20.10 -19.45
CA ALA A 279 28.77 18.77 -18.92
C ALA A 279 27.60 18.28 -18.04
N ALA A 280 27.02 19.16 -17.21
CA ALA A 280 25.81 18.83 -16.43
C ALA A 280 24.63 18.51 -17.35
N LYS A 281 24.44 19.28 -18.42
CA LYS A 281 23.37 19.04 -19.41
C LYS A 281 23.53 17.72 -20.19
N ALA A 282 24.76 17.28 -20.41
CA ALA A 282 25.04 16.03 -21.13
C ALA A 282 24.86 14.78 -20.25
N GLY A 283 24.92 14.92 -18.92
CA GLY A 283 24.56 13.86 -17.99
C GLY A 283 23.05 13.88 -17.75
N THR A 284 22.37 12.77 -17.99
CA THR A 284 20.96 12.61 -17.64
C THR A 284 20.77 12.92 -16.15
N SER A 285 19.88 13.87 -15.83
CA SER A 285 19.48 14.26 -14.47
C SER A 285 20.56 14.82 -13.54
N LYS A 286 21.62 15.45 -14.07
CA LYS A 286 22.66 16.06 -13.21
C LYS A 286 22.43 17.54 -12.87
N PHE A 287 22.61 17.87 -11.59
CA PHE A 287 22.73 19.22 -11.09
C PHE A 287 24.19 19.67 -11.04
N LEU A 288 24.45 20.98 -11.16
CA LEU A 288 25.78 21.55 -11.01
C LEU A 288 25.91 22.31 -9.69
N VAL A 289 26.83 21.86 -8.83
CA VAL A 289 27.24 22.52 -7.61
C VAL A 289 28.38 23.48 -7.92
N VAL A 290 28.12 24.78 -7.79
CA VAL A 290 29.12 25.84 -7.97
C VAL A 290 29.57 26.35 -6.60
N ALA A 291 30.84 26.10 -6.27
CA ALA A 291 31.48 26.60 -5.06
C ALA A 291 32.14 27.96 -5.34
N VAL A 292 31.80 28.97 -4.53
CA VAL A 292 32.35 30.33 -4.61
C VAL A 292 33.05 30.63 -3.30
N ASP A 293 34.38 30.56 -3.29
CA ASP A 293 35.18 30.85 -2.08
C ASP A 293 36.46 31.64 -2.39
N SER A 294 36.33 32.70 -3.20
CA SER A 294 37.47 33.45 -3.75
C SER A 294 38.28 34.24 -2.71
N LYS A 295 37.79 34.39 -1.47
CA LYS A 295 38.53 35.04 -0.37
C LYS A 295 39.33 34.07 0.49
N ASN A 296 39.07 32.76 0.40
CA ASN A 296 39.80 31.75 1.14
C ASN A 296 41.00 31.26 0.31
N PRO A 297 42.26 31.48 0.76
CA PRO A 297 43.43 30.99 0.05
C PRO A 297 43.51 29.45 0.01
N ALA A 298 42.79 28.73 0.88
CA ALA A 298 42.71 27.27 0.88
C ALA A 298 41.57 26.71 0.01
N SER A 299 40.72 27.55 -0.59
CA SER A 299 39.50 27.13 -1.31
C SER A 299 39.73 26.04 -2.36
N LYS A 300 40.83 26.11 -3.12
CA LYS A 300 41.19 25.07 -4.09
C LYS A 300 41.55 23.74 -3.42
N ALA A 301 42.33 23.78 -2.34
CA ALA A 301 42.70 22.58 -1.58
C ALA A 301 41.48 21.95 -0.90
N ASP A 302 40.57 22.77 -0.35
CA ASP A 302 39.33 22.31 0.28
C ASP A 302 38.41 21.65 -0.75
N PHE A 303 38.27 22.25 -1.94
CA PHE A 303 37.50 21.70 -3.07
C PHE A 303 38.09 20.37 -3.57
N ASP A 304 39.40 20.30 -3.78
CA ASP A 304 40.09 19.08 -4.22
C ASP A 304 39.99 17.96 -3.18
N THR A 305 40.05 18.30 -1.88
CA THR A 305 39.87 17.35 -0.78
C THR A 305 38.45 16.79 -0.76
N PHE A 306 37.44 17.64 -0.90
CA PHE A 306 36.04 17.19 -1.00
C PHE A 306 35.84 16.22 -2.18
N LEU A 307 36.34 16.59 -3.36
CA LEU A 307 36.24 15.75 -4.55
C LEU A 307 36.93 14.42 -4.37
N LYS A 308 38.14 14.40 -3.83
CA LYS A 308 38.88 13.15 -3.60
C LYS A 308 38.11 12.22 -2.65
N ASN A 309 37.52 12.76 -1.59
CA ASN A 309 36.69 11.96 -0.68
C ASN A 309 35.46 11.41 -1.40
N LYS A 310 34.84 12.20 -2.27
CA LYS A 310 33.70 11.76 -3.08
C LYS A 310 34.04 10.71 -4.13
N GLU A 311 35.18 10.86 -4.79
CA GLU A 311 35.70 9.87 -5.73
C GLU A 311 35.99 8.54 -5.04
N LEU A 312 36.51 8.58 -3.81
CA LEU A 312 36.72 7.39 -2.99
C LEU A 312 35.39 6.74 -2.60
N GLU A 313 34.42 7.53 -2.13
CA GLU A 313 33.07 7.05 -1.75
C GLU A 313 32.37 6.35 -2.93
N ILE A 314 32.31 7.01 -4.08
CA ILE A 314 31.71 6.44 -5.31
C ILE A 314 32.54 5.26 -5.81
N GLY A 315 33.87 5.39 -5.80
CA GLY A 315 34.79 4.37 -6.32
C GLY A 315 34.83 3.08 -5.48
N SER A 316 34.51 3.17 -4.19
CA SER A 316 34.42 2.06 -3.24
C SER A 316 33.07 1.34 -3.26
N ASN A 317 32.04 1.92 -3.90
CA ASN A 317 30.73 1.32 -3.94
C ASN A 317 30.66 0.30 -5.09
N VAL A 318 30.45 -0.99 -4.77
CA VAL A 318 30.33 -2.08 -5.75
C VAL A 318 29.06 -1.93 -6.60
N PHE A 319 28.05 -1.24 -6.04
CA PHE A 319 26.82 -0.86 -6.72
C PHE A 319 26.86 0.63 -7.09
N VAL A 320 27.68 0.99 -8.08
CA VAL A 320 27.59 2.33 -8.69
C VAL A 320 26.24 2.43 -9.42
N ASN A 321 25.21 2.77 -8.67
CA ASN A 321 23.89 3.09 -9.18
C ASN A 321 23.86 4.57 -9.60
N ASP A 322 23.13 4.90 -10.67
CA ASP A 322 23.02 6.26 -11.22
C ASP A 322 22.62 7.33 -10.18
N PHE A 323 21.97 6.91 -9.08
CA PHE A 323 21.57 7.76 -7.95
C PHE A 323 22.76 8.38 -7.18
N LEU A 324 23.95 7.77 -7.20
CA LEU A 324 25.15 8.31 -6.52
C LEU A 324 25.86 9.41 -7.32
N TYR A 325 25.43 9.64 -8.58
CA TYR A 325 26.11 10.53 -9.52
C TYR A 325 25.22 11.67 -10.05
N VAL A 326 24.39 12.23 -9.16
CA VAL A 326 23.44 13.32 -9.49
C VAL A 326 24.07 14.73 -9.52
N PHE A 327 25.31 14.89 -9.05
CA PHE A 327 26.00 16.19 -9.00
C PHE A 327 27.29 16.24 -9.82
N ASN A 328 27.43 17.30 -10.62
CA ASN A 328 28.71 17.81 -11.10
C ASN A 328 29.19 18.94 -10.18
N TYR A 329 30.49 19.17 -10.13
CA TYR A 329 31.09 20.17 -9.26
C TYR A 329 31.97 21.14 -10.06
N TYR A 330 31.92 22.42 -9.68
CA TYR A 330 32.75 23.46 -10.27
C TYR A 330 33.16 24.49 -9.21
N LEU A 331 34.43 24.87 -9.21
CA LEU A 331 34.97 25.95 -8.38
C LEU A 331 35.00 27.23 -9.20
N ALA A 332 34.23 28.23 -8.80
CA ALA A 332 34.15 29.51 -9.49
C ALA A 332 35.50 30.24 -9.46
N THR A 333 35.87 30.83 -10.59
CA THR A 333 37.12 31.57 -10.77
C THR A 333 36.87 33.06 -10.95
N ALA A 334 37.94 33.84 -11.13
CA ALA A 334 37.82 35.27 -11.44
C ALA A 334 37.03 35.54 -12.74
N GLU A 335 36.98 34.58 -13.67
CA GLU A 335 36.23 34.72 -14.93
C GLU A 335 34.71 34.74 -14.71
N ASP A 336 34.23 34.18 -13.60
CA ASP A 336 32.81 34.06 -13.29
C ASP A 336 32.23 35.29 -12.56
N GLU A 337 33.06 36.29 -12.23
CA GLU A 337 32.66 37.46 -11.44
C GLU A 337 31.47 38.22 -12.06
N LYS A 338 31.43 38.30 -13.40
CA LYS A 338 30.32 38.93 -14.12
C LYS A 338 29.01 38.16 -13.91
N TRP A 339 29.04 36.84 -14.09
CA TRP A 339 27.86 35.99 -13.93
C TRP A 339 27.34 36.00 -12.49
N LEU A 340 28.25 35.99 -11.50
CA LEU A 340 27.90 36.10 -10.07
C LEU A 340 27.20 37.43 -9.76
N LYS A 341 27.71 38.54 -10.29
CA LYS A 341 27.08 39.88 -10.13
C LYS A 341 25.71 39.94 -10.78
N GLU A 342 25.55 39.42 -11.99
CA GLU A 342 24.27 39.37 -12.72
C GLU A 342 23.21 38.58 -11.95
N ASN A 343 23.61 37.50 -11.27
CA ASN A 343 22.75 36.66 -10.43
C ASN A 343 22.64 37.13 -8.97
N LYS A 344 23.14 38.33 -8.65
CA LYS A 344 23.07 38.94 -7.30
C LYS A 344 23.76 38.11 -6.21
N ILE A 345 24.82 37.40 -6.57
CA ILE A 345 25.67 36.64 -5.64
C ILE A 345 26.86 37.53 -5.26
N SER A 346 26.84 38.09 -4.05
CA SER A 346 27.84 39.06 -3.58
C SER A 346 28.60 38.63 -2.31
N THR A 347 28.21 37.52 -1.69
CA THR A 347 28.84 36.97 -0.48
C THR A 347 29.70 35.76 -0.79
N THR A 348 30.81 35.61 -0.06
CA THR A 348 31.73 34.45 -0.08
C THR A 348 32.03 34.07 1.37
N PRO A 349 32.04 32.78 1.75
CA PRO A 349 31.78 31.62 0.87
C PRO A 349 30.30 31.51 0.46
N ASN A 350 30.04 30.87 -0.68
CA ASN A 350 28.71 30.59 -1.20
C ASN A 350 28.70 29.29 -2.02
N LEU A 351 27.64 28.51 -1.88
CA LEU A 351 27.32 27.37 -2.75
C LEU A 351 26.07 27.67 -3.54
N ILE A 352 26.08 27.31 -4.82
CA ILE A 352 24.94 27.50 -5.73
C ILE A 352 24.66 26.17 -6.41
N ILE A 353 23.39 25.77 -6.45
CA ILE A 353 22.94 24.61 -7.20
C ILE A 353 22.24 25.08 -8.47
N LEU A 354 22.69 24.59 -9.62
CA LEU A 354 22.10 24.86 -10.94
C LEU A 354 21.47 23.59 -11.53
N ASN A 355 20.37 23.74 -12.27
CA ASN A 355 19.89 22.69 -13.16
C ASN A 355 20.66 22.66 -14.50
N ASP A 356 20.31 21.70 -15.36
CA ASP A 356 20.83 21.51 -16.72
C ASP A 356 20.67 22.72 -17.66
N LYS A 357 19.75 23.64 -17.33
CA LYS A 357 19.49 24.90 -18.05
C LYS A 357 20.27 26.09 -17.50
N GLY A 358 20.98 25.91 -16.38
CA GLY A 358 21.76 26.95 -15.71
C GLY A 358 20.92 27.81 -14.76
N ASP A 359 19.73 27.36 -14.39
CA ASP A 359 18.86 28.05 -13.46
C ASP A 359 19.25 27.75 -12.02
N ILE A 360 19.35 28.80 -11.21
CA ILE A 360 19.64 28.68 -9.78
C ILE A 360 18.44 28.06 -9.07
N LEU A 361 18.64 26.90 -8.44
CA LEU A 361 17.63 26.20 -7.63
C LEU A 361 17.82 26.48 -6.13
N ALA A 362 19.06 26.58 -5.68
CA ALA A 362 19.40 26.76 -4.28
C ALA A 362 20.69 27.57 -4.11
N THR A 363 20.79 28.30 -3.00
CA THR A 363 22.02 28.98 -2.59
C THR A 363 22.27 28.80 -1.10
N SER A 364 23.53 28.74 -0.65
CA SER A 364 23.88 28.69 0.77
C SER A 364 25.14 29.47 1.06
N LYS A 365 25.16 30.29 2.12
CA LYS A 365 26.34 31.07 2.54
C LYS A 365 27.30 30.20 3.36
N SER A 366 27.86 29.18 2.71
CA SER A 366 28.69 28.14 3.34
C SER A 366 29.75 27.65 2.35
N THR A 367 30.73 26.89 2.85
CA THR A 367 31.71 26.18 2.01
C THR A 367 31.18 24.81 1.59
N LEU A 368 31.84 24.18 0.62
CA LEU A 368 31.50 22.82 0.16
C LEU A 368 31.68 21.78 1.27
N LEU A 369 32.71 21.96 2.12
CA LEU A 369 32.97 21.07 3.26
C LEU A 369 31.90 21.19 4.35
N ASP A 370 31.40 22.40 4.64
CA ASP A 370 30.32 22.62 5.61
C ASP A 370 29.03 21.94 5.18
N LYS A 371 28.83 21.79 3.86
CA LYS A 371 27.62 21.24 3.26
C LYS A 371 27.75 19.82 2.76
N LYS A 372 28.85 19.13 3.07
CA LYS A 372 29.10 17.77 2.60
C LYS A 372 27.91 16.84 2.86
N ALA A 373 27.32 16.83 4.06
CA ALA A 373 26.18 15.97 4.35
C ALA A 373 24.98 16.21 3.42
N ASP A 374 24.68 17.48 3.09
CA ASP A 374 23.55 17.85 2.24
C ASP A 374 23.78 17.46 0.76
N VAL A 375 24.99 17.66 0.23
CA VAL A 375 25.35 17.22 -1.14
C VAL A 375 25.72 15.73 -1.22
N ASN A 376 25.75 15.03 -0.08
CA ASN A 376 25.86 13.59 0.03
C ASN A 376 24.49 12.91 0.19
N ASP A 377 23.42 13.66 0.50
CA ASP A 377 22.06 13.13 0.59
C ASP A 377 21.46 13.00 -0.81
N TYR A 378 21.62 11.80 -1.37
CA TYR A 378 21.20 11.46 -2.72
C TYR A 378 19.68 11.34 -2.88
N TYR A 379 18.92 11.21 -1.78
CA TYR A 379 17.49 10.95 -1.83
C TYR A 379 16.67 12.21 -1.50
N SER A 380 16.77 12.76 -0.30
CA SER A 380 15.86 13.85 0.12
C SER A 380 16.23 15.18 -0.52
N PHE A 381 17.52 15.54 -0.56
CA PHE A 381 17.94 16.80 -1.19
C PHE A 381 17.80 16.76 -2.73
N ASN A 382 18.12 15.63 -3.37
CA ASN A 382 17.94 15.46 -4.81
C ASN A 382 16.46 15.61 -5.24
N ASN A 383 15.54 14.89 -4.59
CA ASN A 383 14.11 14.94 -4.90
C ASN A 383 13.56 16.37 -4.76
N LYS A 384 14.01 17.12 -3.74
CA LYS A 384 13.66 18.54 -3.56
C LYS A 384 14.16 19.40 -4.73
N LEU A 385 15.38 19.17 -5.22
CA LEU A 385 15.94 19.91 -6.35
C LEU A 385 15.23 19.58 -7.67
N GLU A 386 14.90 18.31 -7.92
CA GLU A 386 14.12 17.88 -9.08
C GLU A 386 12.76 18.56 -9.13
N ARG A 387 12.05 18.56 -7.99
CA ARG A 387 10.75 19.23 -7.83
C ARG A 387 10.84 20.74 -8.10
N ILE A 388 11.82 21.42 -7.49
CA ILE A 388 12.05 22.86 -7.76
C ILE A 388 12.37 23.09 -9.24
N SER A 389 13.20 22.26 -9.86
CA SER A 389 13.59 22.39 -11.27
C SER A 389 12.40 22.22 -12.22
N ALA A 390 11.55 21.22 -11.98
CA ALA A 390 10.33 20.99 -12.76
C ALA A 390 9.36 22.18 -12.63
N PHE A 391 9.12 22.64 -11.40
CA PHE A 391 8.25 23.79 -11.14
C PHE A 391 8.82 25.06 -11.78
N TYR A 392 10.12 25.27 -11.70
CA TYR A 392 10.76 26.46 -12.26
C TYR A 392 10.66 26.46 -13.79
N THR A 393 10.87 25.29 -14.39
CA THR A 393 10.69 25.08 -15.83
C THR A 393 9.25 25.39 -16.24
N LEU A 394 8.25 24.83 -15.55
CA LEU A 394 6.85 25.07 -15.87
C LEU A 394 6.48 26.55 -15.75
N ASP A 395 6.90 27.22 -14.67
CA ASP A 395 6.65 28.65 -14.45
C ASP A 395 7.21 29.52 -15.60
N LYS A 396 8.43 29.22 -16.05
CA LYS A 396 9.05 29.91 -17.19
C LYS A 396 8.30 29.68 -18.49
N VAL A 397 7.90 28.44 -18.77
CA VAL A 397 7.19 28.10 -20.01
C VAL A 397 5.82 28.77 -20.02
N ILE A 398 5.05 28.72 -18.93
CA ILE A 398 3.74 29.38 -18.81
C ILE A 398 3.85 30.89 -19.02
N LYS A 399 4.86 31.55 -18.44
CA LYS A 399 5.06 33.00 -18.57
C LYS A 399 5.59 33.42 -19.94
N ASN A 400 6.16 32.49 -20.70
CA ASN A 400 6.71 32.76 -22.02
C ASN A 400 5.62 32.74 -23.09
N LYS A 401 5.21 33.92 -23.56
CA LYS A 401 4.23 34.08 -24.65
C LYS A 401 4.64 33.44 -25.99
N LYS A 402 5.91 33.03 -26.15
CA LYS A 402 6.43 32.36 -27.34
C LYS A 402 6.66 30.85 -27.11
N ALA A 403 6.32 30.32 -25.94
CA ALA A 403 6.39 28.88 -25.70
C ALA A 403 5.52 28.14 -26.72
N THR A 404 6.04 27.04 -27.24
CA THR A 404 5.29 26.14 -28.11
C THR A 404 4.44 25.17 -27.28
N ASP A 405 3.46 24.53 -27.92
CA ASP A 405 2.67 23.49 -27.25
C ASP A 405 3.56 22.31 -26.79
N ALA A 406 4.63 22.00 -27.54
CA ALA A 406 5.60 20.99 -27.14
C ALA A 406 6.35 21.38 -25.85
N ASP A 407 6.71 22.65 -25.69
CA ASP A 407 7.32 23.16 -24.45
C ASP A 407 6.34 23.03 -23.27
N LEU A 408 5.06 23.35 -23.50
CA LEU A 408 4.00 23.24 -22.49
C LEU A 408 3.75 21.79 -22.09
N ILE A 409 3.64 20.87 -23.05
CA ILE A 409 3.47 19.43 -22.79
C ILE A 409 4.63 18.92 -21.95
N SER A 410 5.87 19.23 -22.33
CA SER A 410 7.05 18.82 -21.55
C SER A 410 7.05 19.43 -20.15
N GLY A 411 6.69 20.71 -20.00
CA GLY A 411 6.61 21.37 -18.70
C GLY A 411 5.60 20.71 -17.75
N PHE A 412 4.39 20.40 -18.25
CA PHE A 412 3.38 19.70 -17.45
C PHE A 412 3.77 18.25 -17.18
N ASN A 413 4.28 17.52 -18.18
CA ASN A 413 4.68 16.12 -18.03
C ASN A 413 5.80 15.94 -16.98
N ASN A 414 6.82 16.80 -17.01
CA ASN A 414 7.88 16.79 -15.99
C ASN A 414 7.35 17.04 -14.57
N THR A 415 6.23 17.78 -14.44
CA THR A 415 5.62 18.08 -13.15
C THR A 415 4.85 16.88 -12.59
N VAL A 416 4.21 16.07 -13.45
CA VAL A 416 3.45 14.88 -13.01
C VAL A 416 4.31 13.63 -12.80
N ASN A 417 5.55 13.66 -13.27
CA ASN A 417 6.52 12.57 -13.15
C ASN A 417 7.47 12.73 -11.96
N LEU A 418 7.15 13.64 -11.04
CA LEU A 418 7.86 13.79 -9.78
C LEU A 418 7.46 12.67 -8.81
N GLY A 419 8.44 12.15 -8.04
CA GLY A 419 8.18 11.22 -6.94
C GLY A 419 7.39 11.86 -5.79
N GLU A 420 7.04 11.06 -4.78
CA GLU A 420 6.35 11.56 -3.59
C GLU A 420 7.15 12.65 -2.88
N ASP A 421 6.45 13.68 -2.39
CA ASP A 421 7.05 14.72 -1.57
C ASP A 421 7.33 14.14 -0.18
N LEU A 422 8.51 13.54 -0.03
CA LEU A 422 9.02 13.12 1.27
C LEU A 422 9.33 14.40 2.06
N GLU A 423 8.33 14.93 2.78
CA GLU A 423 8.50 16.02 3.73
C GLU A 423 9.38 15.55 4.90
N SER A 424 10.68 15.42 4.64
CA SER A 424 11.66 15.35 5.70
C SER A 424 12.00 16.78 6.09
N ASP A 425 11.48 17.21 7.23
CA ASP A 425 11.89 18.43 7.95
C ASP A 425 13.39 18.43 8.30
N SER A 426 14.08 17.30 8.09
CA SER A 426 15.48 17.06 8.43
C SER A 426 16.49 17.73 7.48
N VAL A 427 16.14 18.08 6.24
CA VAL A 427 17.07 18.81 5.35
C VAL A 427 16.93 20.32 5.54
N ASN A 428 17.14 20.78 6.77
CA ASN A 428 17.21 22.20 7.14
C ASN A 428 18.65 22.71 7.21
N GLY A 429 19.49 22.24 6.28
CA GLY A 429 20.82 22.79 6.12
C GLY A 429 20.79 24.18 5.51
N ASN A 430 20.29 25.25 6.14
CA ASN A 430 20.47 26.67 5.73
C ASN A 430 20.49 26.96 4.19
N TRP A 431 19.77 26.19 3.37
CA TRP A 431 19.70 26.38 1.93
C TRP A 431 18.58 27.37 1.66
N LYS A 432 18.91 28.44 0.95
CA LYS A 432 17.92 29.32 0.38
C LYS A 432 17.47 28.73 -0.96
N LEU A 433 16.43 27.92 -0.89
CA LEU A 433 15.74 27.33 -2.04
C LEU A 433 14.94 28.40 -2.80
N VAL A 434 14.87 28.27 -4.12
CA VAL A 434 13.98 29.09 -4.95
C VAL A 434 12.54 28.70 -4.68
N LYS A 435 11.72 29.69 -4.33
CA LYS A 435 10.28 29.52 -4.15
C LYS A 435 9.55 30.00 -5.41
N ILE A 436 8.70 29.13 -5.95
CA ILE A 436 7.88 29.43 -7.13
C ILE A 436 6.44 29.54 -6.65
N ASN A 437 5.84 30.71 -6.90
CA ASN A 437 4.46 30.98 -6.52
C ASN A 437 3.59 30.93 -7.77
N PHE A 438 2.96 29.80 -8.01
CA PHE A 438 2.00 29.65 -9.09
C PHE A 438 0.69 30.38 -8.79
N LYS A 439 0.04 30.89 -9.85
CA LYS A 439 -1.34 31.35 -9.79
C LYS A 439 -2.22 30.26 -10.39
N ASN A 440 -3.04 29.60 -9.58
CA ASN A 440 -3.85 28.44 -10.00
C ASN A 440 -4.64 28.75 -11.28
N LYS A 441 -5.24 29.95 -11.37
CA LYS A 441 -5.98 30.41 -12.55
C LYS A 441 -5.14 30.42 -13.83
N GLU A 442 -3.89 30.89 -13.77
CA GLU A 442 -3.01 30.97 -14.95
C GLU A 442 -2.58 29.58 -15.43
N VAL A 443 -2.27 28.68 -14.50
CA VAL A 443 -1.94 27.29 -14.79
C VAL A 443 -3.12 26.58 -15.45
N TYR A 444 -4.33 26.68 -14.86
CA TYR A 444 -5.52 26.02 -15.40
C TYR A 444 -5.99 26.61 -16.74
N GLU A 445 -5.89 27.92 -16.95
CA GLU A 445 -6.20 28.54 -18.25
C GLU A 445 -5.21 28.10 -19.34
N THR A 446 -3.94 27.93 -18.98
CA THR A 446 -2.91 27.43 -19.91
C THR A 446 -3.14 25.97 -20.25
N TRP A 447 -3.39 25.13 -19.26
CA TRP A 447 -3.75 23.72 -19.45
C TRP A 447 -4.98 23.57 -20.34
N LYS A 448 -6.04 24.35 -20.09
CA LYS A 448 -7.26 24.33 -20.89
C LYS A 448 -6.99 24.66 -22.36
N LYS A 449 -6.23 25.73 -22.64
CA LYS A 449 -5.87 26.12 -24.02
C LYS A 449 -5.06 25.03 -24.71
N LEU A 450 -4.15 24.39 -23.98
CA LEU A 450 -3.35 23.28 -24.50
C LEU A 450 -4.25 22.11 -24.91
N ILE A 451 -5.13 21.64 -24.01
CA ILE A 451 -6.10 20.58 -24.33
C ILE A 451 -6.97 20.95 -25.53
N GLU A 452 -7.49 22.18 -25.58
CA GLU A 452 -8.32 22.65 -26.69
C GLU A 452 -7.58 22.64 -28.04
N ALA A 453 -6.30 23.02 -28.07
CA ALA A 453 -5.46 23.01 -29.26
C ALA A 453 -5.25 21.58 -29.80
N HIS A 454 -5.05 20.62 -28.91
CA HIS A 454 -4.74 19.23 -29.26
C HIS A 454 -5.97 18.37 -29.62
N ARG A 455 -7.20 18.88 -29.48
CA ARG A 455 -8.43 18.14 -29.83
C ARG A 455 -8.45 17.62 -31.28
N LYS A 456 -7.74 18.29 -32.18
CA LYS A 456 -7.70 17.97 -33.62
C LYS A 456 -6.50 17.14 -34.04
N ASP A 457 -5.65 16.72 -33.10
CA ASP A 457 -4.48 15.90 -33.42
C ASP A 457 -4.86 14.64 -34.17
N ASN A 458 -4.03 14.21 -35.11
CA ASN A 458 -4.24 12.97 -35.84
C ASN A 458 -3.65 11.76 -35.09
N GLN A 459 -2.65 11.99 -34.24
CA GLN A 459 -1.96 10.97 -33.44
C GLN A 459 -1.82 11.46 -32.00
N PRO A 460 -1.92 10.56 -31.01
CA PRO A 460 -1.71 10.94 -29.62
C PRO A 460 -0.25 11.33 -29.35
N ASN A 461 -0.05 12.32 -28.48
CA ASN A 461 1.26 12.60 -27.90
C ASN A 461 1.38 11.84 -26.56
N ARG A 462 2.38 10.96 -26.43
CA ARG A 462 2.57 10.12 -25.22
C ARG A 462 2.64 10.94 -23.93
N ALA A 463 3.47 12.00 -23.89
CA ALA A 463 3.65 12.83 -22.71
C ALA A 463 2.36 13.59 -22.34
N LEU A 464 1.59 14.02 -23.34
CA LEU A 464 0.27 14.62 -23.11
C LEU A 464 -0.72 13.58 -22.54
N VAL A 465 -0.75 12.36 -23.08
CA VAL A 465 -1.58 11.26 -22.59
C VAL A 465 -1.26 10.95 -21.13
N GLU A 466 0.02 10.75 -20.80
CA GLU A 466 0.47 10.50 -19.42
C GLU A 466 0.06 11.63 -18.46
N THR A 467 0.25 12.88 -18.88
CA THR A 467 -0.15 14.06 -18.11
C THR A 467 -1.66 14.07 -17.84
N ILE A 468 -2.47 13.81 -18.87
CA ILE A 468 -3.92 13.75 -18.74
C ILE A 468 -4.31 12.64 -17.76
N LEU A 469 -3.78 11.42 -17.92
CA LEU A 469 -4.12 10.26 -17.09
C LEU A 469 -3.81 10.50 -15.61
N LYS A 470 -2.64 11.06 -15.29
CA LYS A 470 -2.29 11.41 -13.91
C LYS A 470 -3.16 12.52 -13.35
N GLU A 471 -3.43 13.55 -14.15
CA GLU A 471 -4.26 14.69 -13.72
C GLU A 471 -5.69 14.27 -13.36
N ILE A 472 -6.35 13.47 -14.20
CA ILE A 472 -7.73 13.01 -13.93
C ILE A 472 -7.83 12.04 -12.74
N LYS A 473 -6.72 11.37 -12.39
CA LYS A 473 -6.58 10.52 -11.19
C LYS A 473 -6.30 11.29 -9.90
N ASN A 474 -6.14 12.62 -9.94
CA ASN A 474 -5.60 13.44 -8.84
C ASN A 474 -4.13 13.13 -8.47
N GLU A 475 -3.37 12.54 -9.38
CA GLU A 475 -1.92 12.29 -9.22
C GLU A 475 -1.08 13.29 -10.05
N GLY A 476 -1.75 14.20 -10.77
CA GLY A 476 -1.13 15.12 -11.71
C GLY A 476 -0.68 16.46 -11.12
N PHE A 477 -0.49 17.44 -11.99
CA PHE A 477 0.17 18.69 -11.67
C PHE A 477 -0.61 19.50 -10.64
N SER A 478 -1.94 19.34 -10.55
CA SER A 478 -2.72 20.06 -9.55
C SER A 478 -2.45 19.59 -8.13
N HIS A 479 -2.27 18.28 -7.97
CA HIS A 479 -1.86 17.73 -6.69
C HIS A 479 -0.41 18.16 -6.39
N GLN A 480 0.48 18.02 -7.37
CA GLN A 480 1.89 18.35 -7.20
C GLN A 480 2.14 19.83 -6.83
N LEU A 481 1.43 20.76 -7.49
CA LEU A 481 1.62 22.20 -7.33
C LEU A 481 0.82 22.81 -6.17
N PHE A 482 -0.38 22.28 -5.89
CA PHE A 482 -1.35 22.92 -5.00
C PHE A 482 -1.85 22.01 -3.87
N ASN A 483 -1.44 20.74 -3.83
CA ASN A 483 -1.98 19.72 -2.94
C ASN A 483 -3.52 19.62 -3.02
N GLU A 484 -4.08 19.82 -4.21
CA GLU A 484 -5.52 19.86 -4.45
C GLU A 484 -6.04 18.52 -5.00
N TYR A 485 -6.96 17.87 -4.27
CA TYR A 485 -7.77 16.77 -4.79
C TYR A 485 -9.04 17.33 -5.41
N ARG A 486 -9.14 17.27 -6.74
CA ARG A 486 -10.19 17.99 -7.48
C ARG A 486 -11.28 17.05 -8.00
N ILE A 487 -12.49 17.61 -8.10
CA ILE A 487 -13.57 17.02 -8.88
C ILE A 487 -13.31 17.34 -10.35
N LEU A 488 -13.65 16.42 -11.25
CA LEU A 488 -13.52 16.62 -12.69
C LEU A 488 -14.26 17.90 -13.13
N ASN A 489 -13.64 18.69 -13.98
CA ASN A 489 -14.20 19.90 -14.56
C ASN A 489 -14.28 19.78 -16.09
N ASP A 490 -14.79 20.81 -16.77
CA ASP A 490 -14.98 20.82 -18.22
C ASP A 490 -13.70 20.53 -19.02
N THR A 491 -12.55 20.99 -18.53
CA THR A 491 -11.25 20.73 -19.16
C THR A 491 -10.89 19.25 -19.06
N ASP A 492 -11.19 18.60 -17.95
CA ASP A 492 -10.91 17.18 -17.74
C ASP A 492 -11.77 16.33 -18.67
N PHE A 493 -13.04 16.72 -18.90
CA PHE A 493 -13.88 16.06 -19.90
C PHE A 493 -13.39 16.27 -21.34
N LEU A 494 -12.81 17.43 -21.67
CA LEU A 494 -12.14 17.63 -22.96
C LEU A 494 -10.89 16.75 -23.09
N ALA A 495 -10.16 16.54 -22.01
CA ALA A 495 -8.99 15.68 -21.96
C ALA A 495 -9.39 14.20 -22.10
N ILE A 496 -10.48 13.76 -21.44
CA ILE A 496 -11.07 12.43 -21.64
C ILE A 496 -11.52 12.25 -23.09
N ASP A 497 -12.17 13.25 -23.70
CA ASP A 497 -12.53 13.18 -25.13
C ASP A 497 -11.29 13.01 -26.04
N TYR A 498 -10.15 13.59 -25.68
CA TYR A 498 -8.88 13.36 -26.38
C TYR A 498 -8.41 11.90 -26.24
N LEU A 499 -8.44 11.35 -25.01
CA LEU A 499 -8.10 9.94 -24.77
C LEU A 499 -8.99 9.00 -25.58
N LEU A 500 -10.31 9.23 -25.58
CA LEU A 500 -11.27 8.40 -26.32
C LEU A 500 -11.08 8.48 -27.84
N LYS A 501 -10.79 9.66 -28.37
CA LYS A 501 -10.50 9.84 -29.80
C LYS A 501 -9.30 9.01 -30.25
N HIS A 502 -8.29 8.89 -29.39
CA HIS A 502 -7.04 8.21 -29.69
C HIS A 502 -6.94 6.81 -29.05
N TYR A 503 -8.06 6.25 -28.58
CA TYR A 503 -8.11 5.03 -27.77
C TYR A 503 -7.21 3.91 -28.31
N ASP A 504 -7.43 3.48 -29.55
CA ASP A 504 -6.70 2.33 -30.13
C ASP A 504 -5.20 2.63 -30.37
N ALA A 505 -4.84 3.89 -30.60
CA ALA A 505 -3.45 4.29 -30.74
C ALA A 505 -2.75 4.34 -29.39
N ILE A 506 -3.46 4.72 -28.32
CA ILE A 506 -2.94 4.75 -26.96
C ILE A 506 -2.74 3.33 -26.42
N GLU A 507 -3.71 2.43 -26.62
CA GLU A 507 -3.59 1.02 -26.22
C GLU A 507 -2.39 0.35 -26.90
N ARG A 508 -2.21 0.58 -28.21
CA ARG A 508 -1.04 0.06 -28.93
C ARG A 508 0.26 0.64 -28.39
N MET A 509 0.31 1.96 -28.18
CA MET A 509 1.48 2.64 -27.63
C MET A 509 1.84 2.10 -26.24
N ASN A 510 0.84 1.80 -25.41
CA ASN A 510 1.03 1.25 -24.08
C ASN A 510 1.55 -0.20 -24.11
N ALA A 511 1.06 -1.01 -25.04
CA ALA A 511 1.50 -2.40 -25.21
C ALA A 511 2.91 -2.53 -25.82
N GLU A 512 3.43 -1.47 -26.46
CA GLU A 512 4.78 -1.41 -27.01
C GLU A 512 5.83 -0.92 -25.98
N ASP A 513 5.40 -0.51 -24.77
CA ASP A 513 6.23 0.11 -23.72
C ASP A 513 6.38 -0.84 -22.52
N ASP A 514 7.29 -1.81 -22.64
CA ASP A 514 7.49 -2.87 -21.63
C ASP A 514 8.10 -2.35 -20.31
N GLU A 515 8.85 -1.24 -20.34
CA GLU A 515 9.57 -0.72 -19.17
C GLU A 515 8.74 0.29 -18.36
N THR A 516 7.95 1.15 -19.02
CA THR A 516 7.21 2.23 -18.36
C THR A 516 5.78 2.36 -18.89
N PRO A 517 4.93 1.33 -18.72
CA PRO A 517 3.56 1.38 -19.24
C PRO A 517 2.78 2.57 -18.66
N LEU A 518 2.01 3.25 -19.51
CA LEU A 518 1.08 4.32 -19.10
C LEU A 518 -0.02 3.78 -18.18
N PHE A 519 -0.38 2.50 -18.32
CA PHE A 519 -1.32 1.77 -17.48
C PHE A 519 -1.14 0.25 -17.61
N TYR A 520 -1.48 -0.50 -16.57
CA TYR A 520 -1.27 -1.95 -16.53
C TYR A 520 -2.42 -2.81 -17.10
N SER A 521 -3.64 -2.27 -17.12
CA SER A 521 -4.82 -3.00 -17.61
C SER A 521 -5.22 -2.50 -19.00
N SER A 522 -6.26 -1.66 -19.08
CA SER A 522 -6.70 -1.03 -20.32
C SER A 522 -7.04 0.43 -20.08
N LEU A 523 -7.05 1.24 -21.14
CA LEU A 523 -7.50 2.62 -21.05
C LEU A 523 -8.97 2.69 -20.59
N SER A 524 -9.79 1.71 -20.97
CA SER A 524 -11.17 1.57 -20.51
C SER A 524 -11.27 1.35 -18.99
N SER A 525 -10.42 0.48 -18.46
CA SER A 525 -10.31 0.22 -17.02
C SER A 525 -9.88 1.48 -16.27
N VAL A 526 -8.88 2.22 -16.78
CA VAL A 526 -8.44 3.47 -16.18
C VAL A 526 -9.56 4.51 -16.14
N ILE A 527 -10.24 4.74 -17.27
CA ILE A 527 -11.34 5.71 -17.34
C ILE A 527 -12.44 5.30 -16.38
N SER A 528 -12.87 4.04 -16.38
CA SER A 528 -13.94 3.56 -15.50
C SER A 528 -13.59 3.59 -14.00
N GLY A 529 -12.34 3.30 -13.64
CA GLY A 529 -11.86 3.39 -12.25
C GLY A 529 -11.93 4.82 -11.71
N ILE A 530 -11.63 5.83 -12.55
CA ILE A 530 -11.81 7.24 -12.19
C ILE A 530 -13.30 7.53 -11.90
N LEU A 531 -14.22 6.97 -12.67
CA LEU A 531 -15.66 7.16 -12.44
C LEU A 531 -16.08 6.60 -11.08
N GLN A 532 -15.63 5.39 -10.76
CA GLN A 532 -15.90 4.71 -9.50
C GLN A 532 -15.35 5.52 -8.31
N GLN A 533 -14.09 5.98 -8.38
CA GLN A 533 -13.48 6.77 -7.30
C GLN A 533 -14.25 8.08 -7.05
N LYS A 534 -14.59 8.82 -8.11
CA LYS A 534 -15.24 10.12 -7.98
C LYS A 534 -16.70 10.05 -7.53
N SER A 535 -17.36 8.89 -7.71
CA SER A 535 -18.70 8.61 -7.14
C SER A 535 -18.71 8.61 -5.61
N SER A 536 -17.59 8.29 -4.97
CA SER A 536 -17.51 8.21 -3.50
C SER A 536 -17.27 9.57 -2.84
N THR A 537 -16.93 10.60 -3.63
CA THR A 537 -16.62 11.97 -3.15
C THR A 537 -17.75 13.00 -3.39
N SER A 538 -18.87 12.61 -4.02
CA SER A 538 -19.93 13.53 -4.48
C SER A 538 -21.02 13.84 -3.44
N GLN A 539 -20.76 13.69 -2.14
CA GLN A 539 -21.70 14.14 -1.11
C GLN A 539 -21.91 15.68 -1.20
N ASP A 540 -23.13 16.06 -1.61
CA ASP A 540 -23.84 17.32 -1.34
C ASP A 540 -23.68 18.59 -2.20
N ASN A 541 -23.05 18.61 -3.39
CA ASN A 541 -23.00 19.84 -4.21
C ASN A 541 -23.47 19.71 -5.68
N ILE A 542 -24.12 20.77 -6.20
CA ILE A 542 -24.69 20.92 -7.56
C ILE A 542 -23.67 20.61 -8.67
N ALA A 543 -22.40 20.92 -8.44
CA ALA A 543 -21.29 20.61 -9.35
C ALA A 543 -21.09 19.08 -9.54
N GLY A 544 -21.30 18.28 -8.49
CA GLY A 544 -21.28 16.81 -8.58
C GLY A 544 -22.32 16.28 -9.56
N LYS A 545 -23.57 16.78 -9.48
CA LYS A 545 -24.68 16.37 -10.37
C LYS A 545 -24.49 16.77 -11.84
N ALA A 546 -23.87 17.92 -12.11
CA ALA A 546 -23.54 18.33 -13.48
C ALA A 546 -22.47 17.43 -14.11
N ASN A 547 -21.51 16.99 -13.30
CA ASN A 547 -20.46 16.07 -13.73
C ASN A 547 -21.00 14.65 -13.94
N GLN A 548 -21.97 14.19 -13.13
CA GLN A 548 -22.61 12.88 -13.29
C GLN A 548 -23.15 12.65 -14.72
N LYS A 549 -23.89 13.62 -15.28
CA LYS A 549 -24.40 13.52 -16.66
C LYS A 549 -23.29 13.41 -17.70
N LYS A 550 -22.16 14.11 -17.48
CA LYS A 550 -21.00 14.05 -18.37
C LYS A 550 -20.26 12.72 -18.26
N LEU A 551 -20.16 12.15 -17.05
CA LEU A 551 -19.59 10.82 -16.82
C LEU A 551 -20.43 9.73 -17.51
N ILE A 552 -21.75 9.76 -17.35
CA ILE A 552 -22.65 8.84 -18.08
C ILE A 552 -22.48 9.02 -19.60
N ALA A 553 -22.37 10.26 -20.09
CA ALA A 553 -22.13 10.50 -21.51
C ALA A 553 -20.78 9.94 -21.99
N VAL A 554 -19.74 9.98 -21.17
CA VAL A 554 -18.43 9.35 -21.44
C VAL A 554 -18.58 7.82 -21.53
N CYS A 555 -19.26 7.20 -20.55
CA CYS A 555 -19.55 5.76 -20.59
C CYS A 555 -20.29 5.36 -21.86
N ASN A 556 -21.36 6.08 -22.20
CA ASN A 556 -22.17 5.78 -23.37
C ASN A 556 -21.37 5.92 -24.67
N LYS A 557 -20.44 6.89 -24.76
CA LYS A 557 -19.51 7.00 -25.89
C LYS A 557 -18.58 5.79 -25.97
N MET A 558 -18.04 5.33 -24.86
CA MET A 558 -17.15 4.15 -24.82
C MET A 558 -17.89 2.87 -25.21
N ILE A 559 -19.09 2.67 -24.69
CA ILE A 559 -19.96 1.53 -25.05
C ILE A 559 -20.30 1.58 -26.54
N ALA A 560 -20.74 2.74 -27.06
CA ALA A 560 -21.04 2.91 -28.47
C ALA A 560 -19.82 2.68 -29.39
N ALA A 561 -18.60 2.92 -28.88
CA ALA A 561 -17.35 2.65 -29.57
C ALA A 561 -16.85 1.20 -29.41
N GLY A 562 -17.60 0.34 -28.70
CA GLY A 562 -17.23 -1.05 -28.45
C GLY A 562 -16.05 -1.22 -27.49
N LYS A 563 -15.79 -0.25 -26.61
CA LYS A 563 -14.66 -0.23 -25.68
C LYS A 563 -15.03 -0.59 -24.23
N GLY A 564 -16.29 -0.85 -23.94
CA GLY A 564 -16.73 -1.28 -22.60
C GLY A 564 -16.43 -2.76 -22.39
N ASN A 565 -15.35 -3.09 -21.69
CA ASN A 565 -15.01 -4.47 -21.29
C ASN A 565 -15.68 -4.85 -19.96
N LEU A 566 -15.46 -6.09 -19.48
CA LEU A 566 -16.06 -6.59 -18.23
C LEU A 566 -15.74 -5.71 -17.01
N GLU A 567 -14.48 -5.30 -16.86
CA GLU A 567 -14.04 -4.42 -15.76
C GLU A 567 -14.72 -3.04 -15.83
N PHE A 568 -14.82 -2.47 -17.03
CA PHE A 568 -15.54 -1.23 -17.26
C PHE A 568 -17.00 -1.33 -16.82
N TYR A 569 -17.70 -2.41 -17.21
CA TYR A 569 -19.10 -2.60 -16.83
C TYR A 569 -19.26 -2.79 -15.32
N LYS A 570 -18.35 -3.53 -14.67
CA LYS A 570 -18.31 -3.64 -13.19
C LYS A 570 -18.24 -2.26 -12.54
N ASN A 571 -17.24 -1.45 -12.91
CA ASN A 571 -17.04 -0.11 -12.35
C ASN A 571 -18.23 0.83 -12.67
N TYR A 572 -18.81 0.72 -13.87
CA TYR A 572 -19.95 1.53 -14.28
C TYR A 572 -21.23 1.14 -13.53
N PHE A 573 -21.46 -0.15 -13.29
CA PHE A 573 -22.61 -0.61 -12.51
C PHE A 573 -22.51 -0.24 -11.04
N GLU A 574 -21.32 -0.29 -10.44
CA GLU A 574 -21.11 0.25 -9.10
C GLU A 574 -21.43 1.75 -9.02
N TYR A 575 -21.03 2.51 -10.04
CA TYR A 575 -21.41 3.93 -10.17
C TYR A 575 -22.94 4.11 -10.28
N LEU A 576 -23.61 3.36 -11.15
CA LEU A 576 -25.07 3.49 -11.38
C LEU A 576 -25.92 3.00 -10.20
N SER A 577 -25.45 2.01 -9.44
CA SER A 577 -26.18 1.41 -8.32
C SER A 577 -26.17 2.27 -7.05
N LYS A 578 -25.07 3.01 -6.78
CA LYS A 578 -24.94 3.91 -5.63
C LYS A 578 -25.93 5.09 -5.66
N GLU A 579 -26.41 5.48 -6.82
CA GLU A 579 -27.26 6.68 -7.00
C GLU A 579 -28.77 6.34 -7.05
N SER A 580 -29.13 5.04 -7.05
CA SER A 580 -30.49 4.50 -7.31
C SER A 580 -31.62 4.79 -6.28
N ASP A 581 -31.45 5.80 -5.42
CA ASP A 581 -32.51 6.33 -4.55
C ASP A 581 -33.63 7.05 -5.34
N SER A 582 -33.46 7.26 -6.66
CA SER A 582 -34.50 7.81 -7.54
C SER A 582 -34.88 6.89 -8.71
N SER A 583 -36.18 6.85 -9.04
CA SER A 583 -36.76 5.96 -10.07
C SER A 583 -36.34 6.25 -11.52
N ILE A 584 -35.68 7.39 -11.78
CA ILE A 584 -35.19 7.78 -13.11
C ILE A 584 -33.86 7.08 -13.44
N GLU A 585 -33.11 6.65 -12.42
CA GLU A 585 -31.77 6.08 -12.58
C GLU A 585 -31.78 4.56 -12.75
N ASP A 586 -32.81 3.88 -12.23
CA ASP A 586 -33.00 2.43 -12.45
C ASP A 586 -33.15 2.08 -13.93
N GLY A 587 -33.87 2.90 -14.70
CA GLY A 587 -34.09 2.65 -16.13
C GLY A 587 -32.82 2.74 -16.97
N ILE A 588 -31.87 3.59 -16.57
CA ILE A 588 -30.54 3.65 -17.20
C ILE A 588 -29.78 2.38 -16.84
N TYR A 589 -29.70 2.05 -15.55
CA TYR A 589 -29.03 0.84 -15.08
C TYR A 589 -29.55 -0.44 -15.74
N LEU A 590 -30.87 -0.62 -15.81
CA LEU A 590 -31.50 -1.79 -16.42
C LEU A 590 -31.24 -1.89 -17.94
N ASN A 591 -31.22 -0.77 -18.66
CA ASN A 591 -30.89 -0.77 -20.09
C ASN A 591 -29.41 -1.11 -20.33
N GLU A 592 -28.51 -0.56 -19.52
CA GLU A 592 -27.08 -0.87 -19.63
C GLU A 592 -26.80 -2.32 -19.22
N PHE A 593 -27.45 -2.83 -18.17
CA PHE A 593 -27.36 -4.24 -17.79
C PHE A 593 -27.91 -5.15 -18.89
N LYS A 594 -29.01 -4.79 -19.55
CA LYS A 594 -29.53 -5.54 -20.71
C LYS A 594 -28.49 -5.64 -21.82
N THR A 595 -27.84 -4.53 -22.16
CA THR A 595 -26.80 -4.47 -23.20
C THR A 595 -25.59 -5.32 -22.82
N TYR A 596 -25.11 -5.16 -21.59
CA TYR A 596 -24.05 -5.98 -21.01
C TYR A 596 -24.38 -7.47 -21.02
N PHE A 597 -25.53 -7.86 -20.48
CA PHE A 597 -25.97 -9.25 -20.42
C PHE A 597 -26.03 -9.84 -21.82
N THR A 598 -26.61 -9.11 -22.78
CA THR A 598 -26.71 -9.60 -24.17
C THR A 598 -25.33 -9.80 -24.81
N THR A 599 -24.38 -8.91 -24.52
CA THR A 599 -23.05 -8.90 -25.14
C THR A 599 -22.10 -9.92 -24.51
N TYR A 600 -22.12 -10.04 -23.18
CA TYR A 600 -21.13 -10.79 -22.42
C TYR A 600 -21.64 -12.10 -21.84
N LEU A 601 -22.90 -12.16 -21.40
CA LEU A 601 -23.42 -13.30 -20.64
C LEU A 601 -24.36 -14.19 -21.46
N SER A 602 -25.12 -13.61 -22.40
CA SER A 602 -26.05 -14.35 -23.25
C SER A 602 -25.34 -14.87 -24.50
N GLY A 603 -25.48 -16.16 -24.79
CA GLY A 603 -24.90 -16.79 -25.97
C GLY A 603 -25.61 -18.11 -26.31
N ASN A 604 -25.36 -18.64 -27.50
CA ASN A 604 -26.00 -19.89 -27.99
C ASN A 604 -25.39 -21.18 -27.38
N GLY A 605 -24.60 -21.07 -26.32
CA GLY A 605 -23.90 -22.16 -25.63
C GLY A 605 -24.39 -22.40 -24.21
N ASN A 606 -23.75 -23.33 -23.49
CA ASN A 606 -24.03 -23.54 -22.08
C ASN A 606 -23.57 -22.31 -21.26
N VAL A 607 -24.40 -21.87 -20.31
CA VAL A 607 -24.08 -20.76 -19.41
C VAL A 607 -22.75 -20.98 -18.67
N ILE A 608 -22.46 -22.22 -18.26
CA ILE A 608 -21.21 -22.55 -17.57
C ILE A 608 -20.00 -22.40 -18.50
N GLU A 609 -20.10 -22.88 -19.75
CA GLU A 609 -19.02 -22.74 -20.74
C GLU A 609 -18.71 -21.26 -21.01
N ARG A 610 -19.75 -20.42 -21.06
CA ARG A 610 -19.55 -18.98 -21.26
C ARG A 610 -18.85 -18.32 -20.07
N LEU A 611 -19.20 -18.72 -18.86
CA LEU A 611 -18.49 -18.26 -17.67
C LEU A 611 -17.04 -18.78 -17.66
N ASP A 612 -16.79 -20.01 -18.14
CA ASP A 612 -15.45 -20.60 -18.16
C ASP A 612 -14.52 -19.75 -19.06
N GLU A 613 -15.03 -19.31 -20.22
CA GLU A 613 -14.34 -18.36 -21.11
C GLU A 613 -14.03 -17.04 -20.38
N ILE A 614 -15.02 -16.48 -19.67
CA ILE A 614 -14.86 -15.23 -18.93
C ILE A 614 -13.79 -15.35 -17.83
N TYR A 615 -13.78 -16.48 -17.11
CA TYR A 615 -12.79 -16.72 -16.05
C TYR A 615 -11.39 -16.97 -16.61
N ALA A 616 -11.28 -17.68 -17.73
CA ALA A 616 -10.01 -17.90 -18.42
C ALA A 616 -9.39 -16.60 -18.95
N ASP A 617 -10.21 -15.70 -19.51
CA ASP A 617 -9.77 -14.39 -20.01
C ASP A 617 -9.53 -13.36 -18.89
N GLY A 618 -10.14 -13.58 -17.71
CA GLY A 618 -10.21 -12.62 -16.61
C GLY A 618 -9.57 -13.10 -15.31
N SER A 619 -8.59 -14.00 -15.36
CA SER A 619 -8.03 -14.74 -14.21
C SER A 619 -7.53 -13.89 -13.03
N ASN A 620 -7.40 -12.56 -13.21
CA ASN A 620 -6.98 -11.62 -12.17
C ASN A 620 -8.16 -10.92 -11.46
N PHE A 621 -9.41 -11.12 -11.87
CA PHE A 621 -10.59 -10.46 -11.27
C PHE A 621 -11.22 -11.23 -10.11
N PHE A 622 -11.00 -12.55 -10.06
CA PHE A 622 -11.60 -13.44 -9.07
C PHE A 622 -10.55 -14.41 -8.56
N ASP A 623 -10.48 -14.57 -7.24
CA ASP A 623 -9.53 -15.47 -6.59
C ASP A 623 -9.74 -16.93 -7.01
N ASP A 624 -10.98 -17.29 -7.33
CA ASP A 624 -11.35 -18.64 -7.74
C ASP A 624 -12.61 -18.68 -8.62
N TRP A 625 -12.85 -19.83 -9.23
CA TRP A 625 -13.98 -20.07 -10.13
C TRP A 625 -15.36 -19.97 -9.45
N ASN A 626 -15.48 -20.36 -8.18
CA ASN A 626 -16.73 -20.20 -7.44
C ASN A 626 -17.04 -18.72 -7.22
N SER A 627 -16.05 -17.93 -6.84
CA SER A 627 -16.17 -16.47 -6.71
C SER A 627 -16.66 -15.82 -8.02
N CYS A 628 -16.15 -16.26 -9.17
CA CYS A 628 -16.61 -15.81 -10.49
C CYS A 628 -18.09 -16.14 -10.74
N LYS A 629 -18.49 -17.40 -10.53
CA LYS A 629 -19.89 -17.84 -10.70
C LYS A 629 -20.85 -17.12 -9.76
N GLU A 630 -20.49 -17.00 -8.48
CA GLU A 630 -21.27 -16.31 -7.47
C GLU A 630 -21.51 -14.87 -7.89
N TYR A 631 -20.45 -14.12 -8.24
CA TYR A 631 -20.54 -12.74 -8.69
C TYR A 631 -21.56 -12.55 -9.84
N TYR A 632 -21.46 -13.33 -10.92
CA TYR A 632 -22.35 -13.14 -12.07
C TYR A 632 -23.78 -13.62 -11.81
N SER A 633 -23.96 -14.69 -11.02
CA SER A 633 -25.29 -15.18 -10.65
C SER A 633 -26.01 -14.25 -9.69
N ASP A 634 -25.30 -13.70 -8.69
CA ASP A 634 -25.81 -12.69 -7.76
C ASP A 634 -26.15 -11.41 -8.51
N GLN A 635 -25.26 -10.90 -9.35
CA GLN A 635 -25.51 -9.68 -10.11
C GLN A 635 -26.77 -9.79 -10.96
N ALA A 636 -26.91 -10.87 -11.74
CA ALA A 636 -28.10 -11.08 -12.57
C ALA A 636 -29.38 -11.17 -11.72
N ASN A 637 -29.32 -11.79 -10.54
CA ASN A 637 -30.48 -11.88 -9.67
C ASN A 637 -30.81 -10.55 -8.99
N SER A 638 -29.81 -9.81 -8.50
CA SER A 638 -29.99 -8.50 -7.88
C SER A 638 -30.62 -7.50 -8.84
N VAL A 639 -30.21 -7.50 -10.12
CA VAL A 639 -30.82 -6.66 -11.15
C VAL A 639 -32.26 -7.08 -11.44
N ALA A 640 -32.52 -8.39 -11.52
CA ALA A 640 -33.88 -8.91 -11.70
C ALA A 640 -34.80 -8.54 -10.51
N TRP A 641 -34.27 -8.58 -9.28
CA TRP A 641 -34.98 -8.21 -8.06
C TRP A 641 -35.38 -6.74 -8.04
N LEU A 642 -34.56 -5.84 -8.60
CA LEU A 642 -34.91 -4.43 -8.74
C LEU A 642 -36.21 -4.22 -9.54
N VAL A 643 -36.48 -5.08 -10.53
CA VAL A 643 -37.73 -5.08 -11.31
C VAL A 643 -38.91 -5.61 -10.50
N VAL A 644 -38.68 -6.57 -9.60
CA VAL A 644 -39.72 -7.07 -8.67
C VAL A 644 -40.16 -5.96 -7.70
N LEU A 645 -39.18 -5.28 -7.10
CA LEU A 645 -39.39 -4.25 -6.08
C LEU A 645 -40.14 -3.02 -6.60
N LYS A 646 -39.82 -2.56 -7.82
CA LYS A 646 -40.25 -1.25 -8.32
C LYS A 646 -41.18 -1.41 -9.54
N ALA A 647 -42.47 -1.12 -9.36
CA ALA A 647 -43.48 -1.24 -10.42
C ALA A 647 -43.20 -0.37 -11.67
N THR A 648 -42.46 0.74 -11.51
CA THR A 648 -42.01 1.60 -12.62
C THR A 648 -41.11 0.87 -13.61
N ASN A 649 -40.47 -0.22 -13.21
CA ASN A 649 -39.55 -1.01 -14.03
C ASN A 649 -40.24 -2.16 -14.78
N SER A 650 -41.58 -2.19 -14.78
CA SER A 650 -42.38 -3.29 -15.36
C SER A 650 -42.11 -3.55 -16.86
N SER A 651 -41.59 -2.58 -17.61
CA SER A 651 -41.17 -2.79 -19.00
C SER A 651 -40.04 -3.82 -19.15
N PHE A 652 -39.29 -4.10 -18.08
CA PHE A 652 -38.16 -5.03 -18.07
C PHE A 652 -38.52 -6.43 -17.55
N ILE A 653 -39.80 -6.73 -17.24
CA ILE A 653 -40.20 -8.02 -16.63
C ILE A 653 -39.66 -9.22 -17.43
N LYS A 654 -39.76 -9.20 -18.76
CA LYS A 654 -39.29 -10.31 -19.61
C LYS A 654 -37.76 -10.44 -19.62
N ASP A 655 -37.06 -9.31 -19.63
CA ASP A 655 -35.60 -9.31 -19.55
C ASP A 655 -35.16 -9.81 -18.15
N ALA A 656 -35.81 -9.37 -17.08
CA ALA A 656 -35.56 -9.80 -15.71
C ALA A 656 -35.83 -11.29 -15.48
N ILE A 657 -36.86 -11.86 -16.10
CA ILE A 657 -37.08 -13.31 -16.11
C ILE A 657 -35.85 -14.02 -16.69
N THR A 658 -35.34 -13.54 -17.82
CA THR A 658 -34.16 -14.13 -18.48
C THR A 658 -32.92 -14.05 -17.58
N TRP A 659 -32.71 -12.91 -16.91
CA TRP A 659 -31.58 -12.74 -15.99
C TRP A 659 -31.69 -13.62 -14.74
N SER A 660 -32.89 -13.76 -14.18
CA SER A 660 -33.12 -14.62 -13.01
C SER A 660 -33.04 -16.11 -13.35
N GLU A 661 -33.51 -16.51 -14.55
CA GLU A 661 -33.29 -17.85 -15.10
C GLU A 661 -31.80 -18.16 -15.29
N TYR A 662 -31.02 -17.18 -15.76
CA TYR A 662 -29.57 -17.30 -15.86
C TYR A 662 -28.92 -17.55 -14.49
N SER A 663 -29.28 -16.78 -13.45
CA SER A 663 -28.77 -16.99 -12.08
C SER A 663 -29.00 -18.41 -11.58
N LEU A 664 -30.17 -19.00 -11.88
CA LEU A 664 -30.52 -20.37 -11.48
C LEU A 664 -29.88 -21.46 -12.35
N ALA A 665 -29.51 -21.13 -13.59
CA ALA A 665 -28.71 -22.01 -14.43
C ALA A 665 -27.28 -22.17 -13.88
N VAL A 666 -26.71 -21.08 -13.33
CA VAL A 666 -25.40 -21.06 -12.68
C VAL A 666 -25.45 -21.69 -11.29
N THR A 667 -26.30 -21.15 -10.42
CA THR A 667 -26.38 -21.50 -9.00
C THR A 667 -27.73 -22.12 -8.71
N LYS A 668 -27.78 -23.44 -8.87
CA LYS A 668 -29.02 -24.21 -8.75
C LYS A 668 -29.56 -24.17 -7.33
N ASN A 669 -30.88 -24.13 -7.22
CA ASN A 669 -31.64 -24.25 -5.97
C ASN A 669 -31.36 -23.14 -4.94
N ASN A 670 -30.78 -22.01 -5.33
CA ASN A 670 -30.66 -20.86 -4.44
C ASN A 670 -32.08 -20.31 -4.12
N PRO A 671 -32.49 -20.29 -2.84
CA PRO A 671 -33.85 -19.90 -2.46
C PRO A 671 -34.17 -18.45 -2.81
N TYR A 672 -33.22 -17.51 -2.67
CA TYR A 672 -33.43 -16.10 -3.03
C TYR A 672 -33.68 -15.92 -4.53
N TYR A 673 -32.97 -16.67 -5.36
CA TYR A 673 -33.11 -16.57 -6.81
C TYR A 673 -34.41 -17.18 -7.29
N LEU A 674 -34.81 -18.31 -6.69
CA LEU A 674 -36.11 -18.94 -6.94
C LEU A 674 -37.26 -18.01 -6.56
N ASP A 675 -37.16 -17.31 -5.43
CA ASP A 675 -38.18 -16.35 -5.00
C ASP A 675 -38.27 -15.14 -5.96
N THR A 676 -37.13 -14.60 -6.38
CA THR A 676 -37.07 -13.54 -7.39
C THR A 676 -37.76 -13.98 -8.68
N LEU A 677 -37.41 -15.16 -9.21
CA LEU A 677 -37.99 -15.69 -10.44
C LEU A 677 -39.50 -15.95 -10.31
N ALA A 678 -39.94 -16.50 -9.18
CA ALA A 678 -41.35 -16.77 -8.94
C ALA A 678 -42.20 -15.49 -8.94
N GLN A 679 -41.71 -14.44 -8.26
CA GLN A 679 -42.38 -13.15 -8.23
C GLN A 679 -42.45 -12.50 -9.63
N LEU A 680 -41.39 -12.64 -10.43
CA LEU A 680 -41.39 -12.20 -11.84
C LEU A 680 -42.37 -12.98 -12.71
N TYR A 681 -42.40 -14.32 -12.62
CA TYR A 681 -43.39 -15.12 -13.34
C TYR A 681 -44.82 -14.74 -12.97
N TYR A 682 -45.08 -14.42 -11.70
CA TYR A 682 -46.42 -14.01 -11.30
C TYR A 682 -46.79 -12.66 -11.92
N LYS A 683 -45.85 -11.70 -11.95
CA LYS A 683 -46.02 -10.39 -12.59
C LYS A 683 -46.16 -10.48 -14.12
N ASP A 684 -45.60 -11.50 -14.75
CA ASP A 684 -45.78 -11.85 -16.18
C ASP A 684 -47.01 -12.75 -16.43
N GLU A 685 -47.92 -12.87 -15.45
CA GLU A 685 -49.16 -13.65 -15.51
C GLU A 685 -49.00 -15.18 -15.63
N GLN A 686 -47.78 -15.71 -15.50
CA GLN A 686 -47.47 -17.14 -15.48
C GLN A 686 -47.72 -17.77 -14.10
N LYS A 687 -48.92 -17.59 -13.55
CA LYS A 687 -49.26 -17.85 -12.13
C LYS A 687 -48.95 -19.28 -11.64
N GLN A 688 -49.21 -20.30 -12.44
CA GLN A 688 -48.93 -21.69 -12.04
C GLN A 688 -47.43 -21.95 -11.95
N LYS A 689 -46.66 -21.44 -12.92
CA LYS A 689 -45.19 -21.53 -12.94
C LYS A 689 -44.58 -20.78 -11.75
N ALA A 690 -45.14 -19.60 -11.42
CA ALA A 690 -44.75 -18.83 -10.23
C ALA A 690 -44.95 -19.64 -8.94
N ILE A 691 -46.15 -20.20 -8.71
CA ILE A 691 -46.44 -20.99 -7.50
C ILE A 691 -45.51 -22.19 -7.38
N GLN A 692 -45.26 -22.90 -8.49
CA GLN A 692 -44.33 -24.04 -8.50
C GLN A 692 -42.90 -23.61 -8.13
N THR A 693 -42.44 -22.49 -8.69
CA THR A 693 -41.10 -21.95 -8.44
C THR A 693 -40.97 -21.46 -6.99
N GLN A 694 -41.97 -20.76 -6.46
CA GLN A 694 -42.00 -20.30 -5.07
C GLN A 694 -42.07 -21.46 -4.07
N THR A 695 -42.79 -22.53 -4.42
CA THR A 695 -42.82 -23.76 -3.60
C THR A 695 -41.42 -24.37 -3.51
N LEU A 696 -40.66 -24.31 -4.61
CA LEU A 696 -39.26 -24.75 -4.63
C LEU A 696 -38.36 -23.83 -3.79
N ALA A 697 -38.57 -22.51 -3.86
CA ALA A 697 -37.86 -21.53 -3.03
C ALA A 697 -38.02 -21.84 -1.54
N VAL A 698 -39.25 -22.04 -1.08
CA VAL A 698 -39.57 -22.39 0.32
C VAL A 698 -39.00 -23.76 0.71
N LYS A 699 -38.96 -24.72 -0.22
CA LYS A 699 -38.39 -26.06 0.03
C LYS A 699 -36.89 -26.02 0.30
N PHE A 700 -36.16 -25.10 -0.33
CA PHE A 700 -34.70 -24.99 -0.22
C PHE A 700 -34.24 -23.96 0.82
N LEU A 701 -35.14 -23.42 1.63
CA LEU A 701 -34.77 -22.64 2.82
C LEU A 701 -33.91 -23.50 3.77
N ASN A 702 -32.86 -22.90 4.32
CA ASN A 702 -31.96 -23.51 5.29
C ASN A 702 -31.75 -22.57 6.50
N ASP A 703 -31.02 -23.05 7.51
CA ASP A 703 -30.80 -22.33 8.77
C ASP A 703 -29.87 -21.10 8.63
N ASP A 704 -29.17 -20.96 7.48
CA ASP A 704 -28.29 -19.82 7.19
C ASP A 704 -29.06 -18.59 6.68
N ILE A 705 -30.35 -18.74 6.36
CA ILE A 705 -31.22 -17.66 5.88
C ILE A 705 -31.92 -17.00 7.07
N ASP A 706 -31.90 -15.67 7.08
CA ASP A 706 -32.59 -14.89 8.10
C ASP A 706 -34.08 -15.26 8.17
N GLU A 707 -34.56 -15.60 9.38
CA GLU A 707 -35.92 -16.13 9.58
C GLU A 707 -37.01 -15.12 9.17
N LYS A 708 -36.71 -13.82 9.18
CA LYS A 708 -37.64 -12.81 8.68
C LYS A 708 -37.81 -12.96 7.17
N ILE A 709 -36.72 -13.12 6.42
CA ILE A 709 -36.78 -13.33 4.97
C ILE A 709 -37.44 -14.67 4.65
N ALA A 710 -37.08 -15.74 5.37
CA ALA A 710 -37.73 -17.04 5.22
C ALA A 710 -39.26 -16.96 5.45
N SER A 711 -39.69 -16.18 6.43
CA SER A 711 -41.12 -15.93 6.69
C SER A 711 -41.79 -15.13 5.57
N GLU A 712 -41.13 -14.09 5.05
CA GLU A 712 -41.62 -13.29 3.92
C GLU A 712 -41.81 -14.18 2.67
N MET A 713 -40.88 -15.06 2.36
CA MET A 713 -40.98 -16.00 1.23
C MET A 713 -42.14 -17.00 1.39
N ARG A 714 -42.39 -17.50 2.61
CA ARG A 714 -43.55 -18.36 2.91
C ARG A 714 -44.87 -17.59 2.79
N GLU A 715 -44.89 -16.33 3.20
CA GLU A 715 -46.06 -15.46 3.03
C GLU A 715 -46.34 -15.17 1.55
N THR A 716 -45.31 -14.89 0.76
CA THR A 716 -45.40 -14.72 -0.70
C THR A 716 -46.04 -15.96 -1.35
N LEU A 717 -45.60 -17.18 -0.99
CA LEU A 717 -46.20 -18.42 -1.48
C LEU A 717 -47.71 -18.50 -1.16
N ASN A 718 -48.07 -18.22 0.10
CA ASN A 718 -49.45 -18.26 0.56
C ASN A 718 -50.34 -17.25 -0.20
N LYS A 719 -49.82 -16.04 -0.44
CA LYS A 719 -50.51 -15.02 -1.24
C LYS A 719 -50.71 -15.47 -2.69
N MET A 720 -49.67 -16.02 -3.33
CA MET A 720 -49.76 -16.52 -4.70
C MET A 720 -50.77 -17.67 -4.83
N GLN A 721 -50.76 -18.62 -3.89
CA GLN A 721 -51.70 -19.76 -3.88
C GLN A 721 -53.16 -19.32 -3.69
N LYS A 722 -53.39 -18.25 -2.94
CA LYS A 722 -54.72 -17.64 -2.75
C LYS A 722 -55.12 -16.68 -3.87
N GLY A 723 -54.21 -16.39 -4.81
CA GLY A 723 -54.44 -15.43 -5.90
C GLY A 723 -54.54 -13.97 -5.44
N VAL A 724 -53.91 -13.62 -4.30
CA VAL A 724 -53.93 -12.29 -3.69
C VAL A 724 -52.56 -11.63 -3.61
N TYR A 725 -51.56 -12.22 -4.27
CA TYR A 725 -50.24 -11.62 -4.45
C TYR A 725 -50.30 -10.51 -5.50
#